data_AF-A0A956ZUU1-F1
#
_entry.id   AF-A0A956ZUU1-F1
#
_cell.length_a   1.000
_cell.length_b   1.000
_cell.length_c   1.000
_cell.angle_alpha   90.00
_cell.angle_beta   90.00
_cell.angle_gamma   90.00
#
_symmetry.space_group_name_H-M   'P 1'
#
loop_
_entity.id
_entity.type
_entity.pdbx_description
1 polymer ?
#
loop_
_entity_poly.entity_id
_entity_poly.type
_entity_poly.pdbx_seq_one_letter_code
_entity_poly.pdbx_strand_id
1 'polypeptide(L)'
;MEKYKFWDVARLAAETDNVAIATRRLEPQTEIELAGESFKLEHTVLEGHRFAIQPILEGQTLLSWGMPFGRALKTIAPGDYVCTESSLETLKARSLSLNLPESANFKDEIVPYQLDEASFKVAEQLSRHRETLNFMGFRRSTVRGVGTRNVIVLLGTSSLTGSFVKALEAKFKDRLEAYPNLDGVVALAHTEGGTKEDPNNLELVLRTLAGFVIHPNVAAVLCVDRGDEAVTNERLKAYLSEHTYSLSDVPHAFMSLKGNFSEHLGEAETIVTGWLEPANAAVRQEIPVSELKIALQCGGSDAFSGVSGNPLAAWVAREIIRYGGAANLAETDELIGAEAYILKKVKDLETAQKFLMMVERFKERAAWHGTSAEGNPSGGNKLRGLYNIVLKSIGAAMKKDPELRLDAALEYGERMPDGGFYFMDSPGNDLESIAGQIASGCNLIFFITGNGSITNFPFVPTLKFVTTSERFKLLDKDMDVNAGAYLDGTPMDELGKETLDLTIRVASGERTVGEKAQHAQLQLWRNWQQQDASQLESLQQRELPSGKPIPVKAETNLPTFSFEGYQTERGISSRQLALILPTSLCSGQISRMIASHLDKTELGKDEGIAQFVALVHTEGCGVSSGESEALYARTLLGYLTHPAVHSAFLLEHGCEKTHNDYMRHAIQELDLDPGEYGWASIQLDGGIALAREKVERWFNERFQREGARTRATGSLKDLRLGLMTSGEVSENAAAILAKLCRQVVASGGTVVIPENSTILKTGAFTQTVLPEDAKASLAYGQMARAAGFHVMESPIPHWVETLTGLGATGVETILAYVADHPQQIHPMLPVVQLTDNEALFNRHSKDIDSLLTSSEALLATLAQVLSGQVAPKLLAAGNVDFQISRGLLGVSL
;
A
#
# COMPACT_ATOMS: atom_id res chain seq x y z
N MET A 1 -35.98 25.16 -14.16
CA MET A 1 -34.81 26.05 -14.21
C MET A 1 -34.49 26.38 -12.77
N GLU A 2 -33.40 25.85 -12.25
CA GLU A 2 -32.99 26.06 -10.87
C GLU A 2 -32.24 27.39 -10.77
N LYS A 3 -32.53 28.17 -9.72
CA LYS A 3 -31.86 29.43 -9.44
C LYS A 3 -31.31 29.38 -8.02
N TYR A 4 -30.01 29.66 -7.88
CA TYR A 4 -29.32 29.63 -6.60
C TYR A 4 -28.59 30.94 -6.34
N LYS A 5 -28.46 31.31 -5.06
CA LYS A 5 -27.42 32.27 -4.67
C LYS A 5 -26.07 31.56 -4.68
N PHE A 6 -25.01 32.26 -5.06
CA PHE A 6 -23.67 31.68 -5.20
C PHE A 6 -23.23 30.87 -3.97
N TRP A 7 -23.36 31.44 -2.77
CA TRP A 7 -22.92 30.80 -1.52
C TRP A 7 -23.77 29.61 -1.08
N ASP A 8 -24.89 29.33 -1.74
CA ASP A 8 -25.69 28.13 -1.45
C ASP A 8 -25.13 26.89 -2.19
N VAL A 9 -24.37 27.12 -3.26
CA VAL A 9 -23.95 26.05 -4.19
C VAL A 9 -22.46 26.07 -4.55
N ALA A 10 -21.70 27.11 -4.19
CA ALA A 10 -20.29 27.22 -4.54
C ALA A 10 -19.44 27.88 -3.43
N ARG A 11 -18.13 27.64 -3.48
CA ARG A 11 -17.12 28.23 -2.58
C ARG A 11 -15.97 28.84 -3.40
N LEU A 12 -15.44 29.95 -2.91
CA LEU A 12 -14.15 30.50 -3.32
C LEU A 12 -13.12 30.16 -2.26
N ALA A 13 -11.95 29.70 -2.69
CA ALA A 13 -10.88 29.37 -1.76
C ALA A 13 -10.13 30.63 -1.29
N ALA A 14 -10.02 31.64 -2.15
CA ALA A 14 -9.62 33.00 -1.82
C ALA A 14 -10.48 34.03 -2.58
N GLU A 15 -10.60 35.25 -2.05
CA GLU A 15 -11.35 36.34 -2.69
C GLU A 15 -10.79 36.73 -4.08
N THR A 16 -9.51 36.46 -4.32
CA THR A 16 -8.81 36.75 -5.58
C THR A 16 -9.05 35.69 -6.66
N ASP A 17 -9.74 34.59 -6.35
CA ASP A 17 -9.96 33.50 -7.28
C ASP A 17 -10.93 33.89 -8.39
N ASN A 18 -10.67 33.42 -9.61
CA ASN A 18 -11.51 33.68 -10.78
C ASN A 18 -12.36 32.45 -11.19
N VAL A 19 -12.25 31.37 -10.42
CA VAL A 19 -13.05 30.15 -10.56
C VAL A 19 -13.57 29.72 -9.19
N ALA A 20 -14.77 29.14 -9.16
CA ALA A 20 -15.40 28.65 -7.94
C ALA A 20 -15.53 27.14 -7.92
N ILE A 21 -15.49 26.54 -6.73
CA ILE A 21 -15.69 25.11 -6.51
C ILE A 21 -17.18 24.88 -6.23
N ALA A 22 -17.84 24.04 -7.03
CA ALA A 22 -19.22 23.64 -6.80
C ALA A 22 -19.32 22.70 -5.60
N THR A 23 -20.26 22.94 -4.68
CA THR A 23 -20.52 22.13 -3.47
C THR A 23 -21.54 21.01 -3.69
N ARG A 24 -22.06 20.91 -4.90
CA ARG A 24 -23.03 19.89 -5.33
C ARG A 24 -23.01 19.78 -6.85
N ARG A 25 -23.66 18.74 -7.37
CA ARG A 25 -23.94 18.65 -8.81
C ARG A 25 -24.91 19.75 -9.23
N LEU A 26 -24.56 20.47 -10.30
CA LEU A 26 -25.36 21.54 -10.89
C LEU A 26 -25.63 21.20 -12.35
N GLU A 27 -26.90 21.24 -12.76
CA GLU A 27 -27.33 20.86 -14.10
C GLU A 27 -27.20 22.02 -15.09
N PRO A 28 -27.15 21.73 -16.41
CA PRO A 28 -27.23 22.76 -17.44
C PRO A 28 -28.43 23.69 -17.23
N GLN A 29 -28.27 24.96 -17.59
CA GLN A 29 -29.25 26.03 -17.42
C GLN A 29 -29.55 26.42 -15.96
N THR A 30 -28.78 25.91 -14.99
CA THR A 30 -28.80 26.44 -13.61
C THR A 30 -28.34 27.90 -13.61
N GLU A 31 -29.12 28.78 -13.01
CA GLU A 31 -28.82 30.21 -12.87
C GLU A 31 -28.18 30.48 -11.50
N ILE A 32 -27.00 31.12 -11.49
CA ILE A 32 -26.26 31.47 -10.27
C ILE A 32 -26.21 32.98 -10.14
N GLU A 33 -26.65 33.49 -8.98
CA GLU A 33 -26.59 34.91 -8.64
C GLU A 33 -25.36 35.21 -7.75
N LEU A 34 -24.48 36.09 -8.21
CA LEU A 34 -23.27 36.55 -7.51
C LEU A 34 -23.16 38.08 -7.61
N ALA A 35 -23.05 38.76 -6.47
CA ALA A 35 -22.87 40.21 -6.39
C ALA A 35 -23.89 41.06 -7.17
N GLY A 36 -25.12 40.57 -7.36
CA GLY A 36 -26.18 41.25 -8.10
C GLY A 36 -26.18 41.00 -9.62
N GLU A 37 -25.23 40.21 -10.12
CA GLU A 37 -25.22 39.69 -11.48
C GLU A 37 -25.64 38.21 -11.49
N SER A 38 -26.10 37.73 -12.64
CA SER A 38 -26.50 36.34 -12.83
C SER A 38 -25.92 35.77 -14.11
N PHE A 39 -25.38 34.56 -14.03
CA PHE A 39 -24.94 33.78 -15.20
C PHE A 39 -25.54 32.37 -15.15
N LYS A 40 -25.48 31.67 -16.29
CA LYS A 40 -26.02 30.32 -16.43
C LYS A 40 -24.90 29.32 -16.70
N LEU A 41 -25.04 28.12 -16.16
CA LEU A 41 -24.16 27.01 -16.51
C LEU A 41 -24.58 26.41 -17.85
N GLU A 42 -23.64 26.27 -18.78
CA GLU A 42 -23.88 25.60 -20.07
C GLU A 42 -23.88 24.07 -19.91
N HIS A 43 -23.03 23.57 -19.01
CA HIS A 43 -22.74 22.15 -18.82
C HIS A 43 -23.08 21.68 -17.40
N THR A 44 -23.13 20.36 -17.22
CA THR A 44 -23.22 19.77 -15.89
C THR A 44 -21.90 20.01 -15.14
N VAL A 45 -21.95 20.69 -13.99
CA VAL A 45 -20.80 20.86 -13.08
C VAL A 45 -20.96 19.90 -11.91
N LEU A 46 -20.00 19.01 -11.70
CA LEU A 46 -20.04 18.05 -10.60
C LEU A 46 -19.64 18.69 -9.27
N GLU A 47 -20.00 18.05 -8.15
CA GLU A 47 -19.47 18.43 -6.84
C GLU A 47 -17.93 18.38 -6.85
N GLY A 48 -17.28 19.41 -6.30
CA GLY A 48 -15.83 19.58 -6.28
C GLY A 48 -15.25 20.18 -7.56
N HIS A 49 -16.02 20.20 -8.65
CA HIS A 49 -15.56 20.74 -9.93
C HIS A 49 -15.70 22.25 -9.99
N ARG A 50 -14.97 22.86 -10.92
CA ARG A 50 -14.86 24.31 -11.03
C ARG A 50 -15.58 24.89 -12.23
N PHE A 51 -16.13 26.10 -12.03
CA PHE A 51 -16.66 26.94 -13.09
C PHE A 51 -16.16 28.38 -12.93
N ALA A 52 -16.06 29.13 -14.03
CA ALA A 52 -15.60 30.51 -13.99
C ALA A 52 -16.68 31.45 -13.40
N ILE A 53 -16.27 32.41 -12.58
CA ILE A 53 -17.21 33.40 -11.99
C ILE A 53 -17.17 34.77 -12.69
N GLN A 54 -16.16 34.96 -13.54
CA GLN A 54 -15.92 36.18 -14.32
C GLN A 54 -15.27 35.80 -15.65
N PRO A 55 -15.26 36.69 -16.66
CA PRO A 55 -14.57 36.41 -17.93
C PRO A 55 -13.07 36.17 -17.74
N ILE A 56 -12.54 35.11 -18.33
CA ILE A 56 -11.10 34.78 -18.37
C ILE A 56 -10.68 34.73 -19.83
N LEU A 57 -9.88 35.69 -20.29
CA LEU A 57 -9.45 35.78 -21.69
C LEU A 57 -8.42 34.72 -22.03
N GLU A 58 -8.30 34.38 -23.31
CA GLU A 58 -7.25 33.49 -23.81
C GLU A 58 -5.86 33.94 -23.31
N GLY A 59 -5.06 32.98 -22.82
CA GLY A 59 -3.75 33.23 -22.25
C GLY A 59 -3.74 33.77 -20.82
N GLN A 60 -4.88 34.14 -20.23
CA GLN A 60 -4.96 34.54 -18.82
C GLN A 60 -4.88 33.34 -17.87
N THR A 61 -4.41 33.60 -16.66
CA THR A 61 -4.22 32.62 -15.60
C THR A 61 -5.53 32.31 -14.89
N LEU A 62 -5.76 31.04 -14.59
CA LEU A 62 -6.80 30.58 -13.68
C LEU A 62 -6.21 30.49 -12.27
N LEU A 63 -6.94 31.02 -11.29
CA LEU A 63 -6.51 31.18 -9.90
C LEU A 63 -7.38 30.38 -8.94
N SER A 64 -6.74 29.67 -8.02
CA SER A 64 -7.37 28.99 -6.87
C SER A 64 -6.47 29.19 -5.65
N TRP A 65 -7.04 29.53 -4.49
CA TRP A 65 -6.28 29.99 -3.31
C TRP A 65 -5.32 31.17 -3.61
N GLY A 66 -5.67 32.02 -4.58
CA GLY A 66 -4.85 33.13 -5.04
C GLY A 66 -3.59 32.73 -5.82
N MET A 67 -3.45 31.45 -6.18
CA MET A 67 -2.29 30.91 -6.88
C MET A 67 -2.66 30.40 -8.29
N PRO A 68 -1.75 30.54 -9.27
CA PRO A 68 -1.94 30.01 -10.62
C PRO A 68 -2.01 28.49 -10.61
N PHE A 69 -2.99 27.90 -11.31
CA PHE A 69 -3.01 26.46 -11.55
C PHE A 69 -3.15 26.08 -13.03
N GLY A 70 -3.38 27.05 -13.90
CA GLY A 70 -3.56 26.80 -15.32
C GLY A 70 -3.71 28.09 -16.12
N ARG A 71 -3.68 27.95 -17.44
CA ARG A 71 -3.81 29.05 -18.39
C ARG A 71 -4.89 28.77 -19.41
N ALA A 72 -5.75 29.76 -19.65
CA ALA A 72 -6.87 29.64 -20.58
C ALA A 72 -6.37 29.41 -22.01
N LEU A 73 -6.93 28.40 -22.69
CA LEU A 73 -6.66 28.07 -24.10
C LEU A 73 -7.55 28.86 -25.07
N LYS A 74 -8.66 29.36 -24.55
CA LYS A 74 -9.66 30.18 -25.23
C LYS A 74 -10.35 31.04 -24.17
N THR A 75 -11.09 32.07 -24.58
CA THR A 75 -11.90 32.84 -23.65
C THR A 75 -12.92 31.93 -22.94
N ILE A 76 -12.99 32.03 -21.62
CA ILE A 76 -13.90 31.30 -20.72
C ILE A 76 -14.89 32.32 -20.14
N ALA A 77 -16.19 32.11 -20.36
CA ALA A 77 -17.25 32.97 -19.88
C ALA A 77 -17.69 32.60 -18.43
N PRO A 78 -18.31 33.54 -17.68
CA PRO A 78 -18.91 33.20 -16.39
C PRO A 78 -19.93 32.06 -16.53
N GLY A 79 -19.80 31.04 -15.70
CA GLY A 79 -20.60 29.82 -15.73
C GLY A 79 -20.01 28.66 -16.54
N ASP A 80 -18.96 28.91 -17.32
CA ASP A 80 -18.29 27.84 -18.07
C ASP A 80 -17.60 26.87 -17.13
N TYR A 81 -17.79 25.58 -17.40
CA TYR A 81 -17.07 24.51 -16.74
C TYR A 81 -15.57 24.59 -17.08
N VAL A 82 -14.70 24.58 -16.08
CA VAL A 82 -13.25 24.61 -16.24
C VAL A 82 -12.70 23.18 -16.35
N CYS A 83 -12.09 22.83 -17.49
CA CYS A 83 -11.63 21.48 -17.80
C CYS A 83 -10.32 21.39 -18.59
N THR A 84 -9.53 20.35 -18.30
CA THR A 84 -8.38 19.87 -19.09
C THR A 84 -8.76 18.65 -19.94
N GLU A 85 -7.94 18.33 -20.94
CA GLU A 85 -8.15 17.15 -21.80
C GLU A 85 -8.22 15.86 -20.95
N SER A 86 -7.23 15.66 -20.08
CA SER A 86 -7.16 14.47 -19.23
C SER A 86 -8.35 14.35 -18.26
N SER A 87 -8.86 15.47 -17.74
CA SER A 87 -10.06 15.46 -16.89
C SER A 87 -11.30 15.03 -17.67
N LEU A 88 -11.46 15.48 -18.92
CA LEU A 88 -12.59 15.09 -19.77
C LEU A 88 -12.49 13.63 -20.20
N GLU A 89 -11.32 13.14 -20.58
CA GLU A 89 -11.09 11.72 -20.91
C GLU A 89 -11.49 10.82 -19.74
N THR A 90 -11.04 11.17 -18.52
CA THR A 90 -11.37 10.42 -17.30
C THR A 90 -12.88 10.38 -17.04
N LEU A 91 -13.58 11.51 -17.22
CA LEU A 91 -15.03 11.58 -17.02
C LEU A 91 -15.80 10.85 -18.12
N LYS A 92 -15.36 10.94 -19.39
CA LYS A 92 -15.98 10.24 -20.53
C LYS A 92 -15.79 8.71 -20.45
N ALA A 93 -14.69 8.25 -19.86
CA ALA A 93 -14.46 6.83 -19.62
C ALA A 93 -15.44 6.24 -18.59
N ARG A 94 -16.07 7.06 -17.75
CA ARG A 94 -17.12 6.62 -16.83
C ARG A 94 -18.45 6.50 -17.56
N SER A 95 -19.23 5.47 -17.26
CA SER A 95 -20.58 5.29 -17.78
C SER A 95 -21.62 6.22 -17.10
N LEU A 96 -21.32 7.52 -17.02
CA LEU A 96 -22.19 8.54 -16.45
C LEU A 96 -22.83 9.37 -17.57
N SER A 97 -24.16 9.53 -17.53
CA SER A 97 -24.87 10.42 -18.45
C SER A 97 -24.65 11.88 -18.05
N LEU A 98 -23.54 12.48 -18.53
CA LEU A 98 -23.14 13.85 -18.22
C LEU A 98 -23.12 14.72 -19.49
N ASN A 99 -23.66 15.95 -19.40
CA ASN A 99 -23.46 16.96 -20.42
C ASN A 99 -22.14 17.68 -20.12
N LEU A 100 -21.06 17.25 -20.77
CA LEU A 100 -19.71 17.79 -20.59
C LEU A 100 -19.29 18.66 -21.78
N PRO A 101 -18.34 19.59 -21.59
CA PRO A 101 -17.69 20.29 -22.69
C PRO A 101 -17.09 19.32 -23.73
N GLU A 102 -17.18 19.69 -25.02
CA GLU A 102 -16.60 18.87 -26.09
C GLU A 102 -15.06 18.88 -26.09
N SER A 103 -14.47 20.02 -25.73
CA SER A 103 -13.02 20.28 -25.72
C SER A 103 -12.59 20.99 -24.43
N ALA A 104 -11.34 20.74 -24.03
CA ALA A 104 -10.70 21.45 -22.92
C ALA A 104 -10.67 22.98 -23.15
N ASN A 105 -10.65 23.75 -22.06
CA ASN A 105 -10.58 25.21 -22.12
C ASN A 105 -9.39 25.81 -21.36
N PHE A 106 -8.61 25.01 -20.63
CA PHE A 106 -7.34 25.42 -20.06
C PHE A 106 -6.28 24.32 -20.15
N LYS A 107 -5.02 24.71 -20.02
CA LYS A 107 -3.87 23.81 -19.84
C LYS A 107 -3.17 24.07 -18.52
N ASP A 108 -2.49 23.05 -18.02
CA ASP A 108 -1.76 23.13 -16.76
C ASP A 108 -0.64 24.17 -16.82
N GLU A 109 -0.40 24.84 -15.70
CA GLU A 109 0.67 25.81 -15.53
C GLU A 109 1.33 25.59 -14.16
N ILE A 110 2.55 25.08 -14.17
CA ILE A 110 3.42 25.00 -12.99
C ILE A 110 4.40 26.17 -13.11
N VAL A 111 4.28 27.15 -12.21
CA VAL A 111 5.20 28.28 -12.17
C VAL A 111 6.43 27.87 -11.34
N PRO A 112 7.64 27.79 -11.92
CA PRO A 112 8.83 27.45 -11.15
C PRO A 112 9.06 28.49 -10.06
N TYR A 113 9.23 28.03 -8.82
CA TYR A 113 9.57 28.92 -7.72
C TYR A 113 11.06 29.26 -7.76
N GLN A 114 11.37 30.56 -7.70
CA GLN A 114 12.74 31.05 -7.55
C GLN A 114 12.86 31.76 -6.21
N LEU A 115 13.75 31.24 -5.36
CA LEU A 115 14.06 31.85 -4.08
C LEU A 115 14.91 33.10 -4.31
N ASP A 116 14.38 34.27 -3.98
CA ASP A 116 15.16 35.50 -3.93
C ASP A 116 15.92 35.59 -2.61
N GLU A 117 17.13 35.04 -2.59
CA GLU A 117 18.00 35.04 -1.40
C GLU A 117 18.36 36.46 -0.93
N ALA A 118 18.40 37.44 -1.84
CA ALA A 118 18.75 38.81 -1.52
C ALA A 118 17.64 39.54 -0.74
N SER A 119 16.39 39.15 -0.95
CA SER A 119 15.24 39.69 -0.21
C SER A 119 14.67 38.74 0.85
N PHE A 120 15.32 37.60 1.08
CA PHE A 120 14.89 36.61 2.07
C PHE A 120 14.83 37.21 3.48
N LYS A 121 13.70 36.96 4.17
CA LYS A 121 13.47 37.42 5.54
C LYS A 121 13.22 36.23 6.45
N VAL A 122 14.03 36.11 7.48
CA VAL A 122 13.80 35.19 8.58
C VAL A 122 12.47 35.53 9.25
N ALA A 123 11.61 34.53 9.40
CA ALA A 123 10.37 34.65 10.14
C ALA A 123 10.58 34.28 11.61
N GLU A 124 9.83 34.90 12.51
CA GLU A 124 9.69 34.42 13.89
C GLU A 124 8.59 33.36 13.98
N GLN A 125 8.72 32.43 14.92
CA GLN A 125 7.65 31.48 15.23
C GLN A 125 6.57 32.15 16.09
N LEU A 126 5.34 31.65 16.02
CA LEU A 126 4.22 32.16 16.80
C LEU A 126 4.52 32.20 18.32
N SER A 127 4.00 33.23 18.97
CA SER A 127 4.07 33.35 20.42
C SER A 127 3.33 32.19 21.11
N ARG A 128 4.00 31.58 22.09
CA ARG A 128 3.42 30.49 22.87
C ARG A 128 2.27 30.96 23.77
N HIS A 129 1.34 30.06 24.03
CA HIS A 129 0.35 30.24 25.10
C HIS A 129 1.07 30.35 26.45
N ARG A 130 0.51 31.18 27.34
CA ARG A 130 1.01 31.31 28.73
C ARG A 130 0.50 30.18 29.61
N GLU A 131 -0.69 29.67 29.29
CA GLU A 131 -1.33 28.56 29.98
C GLU A 131 -0.79 27.24 29.44
N THR A 132 -0.78 26.23 30.30
CA THR A 132 -0.40 24.86 29.92
C THR A 132 -1.66 24.03 29.74
N LEU A 133 -1.72 23.32 28.61
CA LEU A 133 -2.74 22.32 28.33
C LEU A 133 -2.09 20.93 28.46
N ASN A 134 -2.79 19.97 29.05
CA ASN A 134 -2.25 18.65 29.37
C ASN A 134 -3.04 17.51 28.74
N PHE A 135 -2.39 16.36 28.58
CA PHE A 135 -2.99 15.07 28.21
C PHE A 135 -2.43 13.95 29.11
N MET A 136 -3.08 12.77 29.10
CA MET A 136 -2.66 11.61 29.90
C MET A 136 -1.72 10.68 29.10
N GLY A 137 -0.41 10.86 29.22
CA GLY A 137 0.61 10.14 28.44
C GLY A 137 1.52 9.20 29.24
N PHE A 138 2.25 8.33 28.57
CA PHE A 138 3.27 7.43 29.14
C PHE A 138 4.65 8.08 29.07
N ARG A 139 5.11 8.65 30.18
CA ARG A 139 6.45 9.26 30.25
C ARG A 139 7.55 8.20 30.12
N ARG A 140 8.48 8.41 29.19
CA ARG A 140 9.73 7.63 29.06
C ARG A 140 10.91 8.48 29.56
N SER A 141 12.14 8.23 29.11
CA SER A 141 13.23 9.18 29.34
C SER A 141 13.00 10.49 28.56
N THR A 142 13.64 11.58 29.00
CA THR A 142 13.57 12.88 28.31
C THR A 142 13.98 12.80 26.84
N VAL A 143 14.96 11.95 26.50
CA VAL A 143 15.46 11.79 25.12
C VAL A 143 14.45 11.07 24.23
N ARG A 144 13.67 10.17 24.83
CA ARG A 144 12.68 9.33 24.17
C ARG A 144 11.32 9.99 24.04
N GLY A 145 10.97 10.85 25.00
CA GLY A 145 9.73 11.64 25.01
C GLY A 145 8.56 10.93 25.70
N VAL A 146 7.35 11.20 25.24
CA VAL A 146 6.11 10.71 25.85
C VAL A 146 5.24 9.97 24.85
N GLY A 147 4.77 8.79 25.25
CA GLY A 147 3.88 7.96 24.45
C GLY A 147 2.40 8.31 24.66
N THR A 148 1.62 8.34 23.60
CA THR A 148 0.15 8.35 23.62
C THR A 148 -0.43 6.94 23.79
N ARG A 149 0.39 5.91 23.50
CA ARG A 149 0.10 4.49 23.64
C ARG A 149 1.24 3.75 24.35
N ASN A 150 0.99 2.52 24.79
CA ASN A 150 1.94 1.62 25.42
C ASN A 150 1.85 0.24 24.77
N VAL A 151 2.71 -0.01 23.78
CA VAL A 151 2.61 -1.16 22.87
C VAL A 151 3.90 -1.97 22.86
N ILE A 152 3.82 -3.29 22.90
CA ILE A 152 4.97 -4.16 22.63
C ILE A 152 5.07 -4.37 21.12
N VAL A 153 6.24 -4.11 20.53
CA VAL A 153 6.47 -4.20 19.09
C VAL A 153 7.21 -5.48 18.72
N LEU A 154 6.72 -6.17 17.70
CA LEU A 154 7.37 -7.30 17.05
C LEU A 154 7.86 -6.83 15.67
N LEU A 155 9.13 -6.48 15.58
CA LEU A 155 9.73 -5.84 14.41
C LEU A 155 10.43 -6.88 13.53
N GLY A 156 9.93 -7.09 12.31
CA GLY A 156 10.72 -7.75 11.27
C GLY A 156 11.70 -6.73 10.68
N THR A 157 12.98 -7.05 10.60
CA THR A 157 13.98 -6.12 10.01
C THR A 157 13.91 -6.08 8.48
N SER A 158 13.25 -7.06 7.87
CA SER A 158 13.11 -7.23 6.42
C SER A 158 11.75 -7.86 6.07
N SER A 159 11.39 -7.84 4.79
CA SER A 159 10.22 -8.59 4.28
C SER A 159 10.28 -10.09 4.58
N LEU A 160 11.47 -10.68 4.72
CA LEU A 160 11.65 -12.11 4.94
C LEU A 160 11.24 -12.57 6.35
N THR A 161 11.06 -11.63 7.28
CA THR A 161 10.65 -11.90 8.67
C THR A 161 9.24 -11.39 8.99
N GLY A 162 8.57 -10.77 8.01
CA GLY A 162 7.22 -10.22 8.16
C GLY A 162 6.17 -11.28 8.53
N SER A 163 6.22 -12.46 7.91
CA SER A 163 5.35 -13.60 8.25
C SER A 163 5.58 -14.12 9.67
N PHE A 164 6.83 -14.15 10.14
CA PHE A 164 7.18 -14.59 11.49
C PHE A 164 6.58 -13.67 12.56
N VAL A 165 6.74 -12.35 12.43
CA VAL A 165 6.19 -11.41 13.43
C VAL A 165 4.67 -11.35 13.42
N LYS A 166 4.02 -11.51 12.25
CA LYS A 166 2.56 -11.68 12.14
C LYS A 166 2.06 -12.95 12.85
N ALA A 167 2.76 -14.08 12.65
CA ALA A 167 2.44 -15.33 13.32
C ALA A 167 2.63 -15.23 14.84
N LEU A 168 3.63 -14.48 15.29
CA LEU A 168 3.87 -14.22 16.71
C LEU A 168 2.80 -13.31 17.33
N GLU A 169 2.40 -12.23 16.67
CA GLU A 169 1.31 -11.33 17.10
C GLU A 169 0.02 -12.11 17.36
N ALA A 170 -0.33 -13.03 16.46
CA ALA A 170 -1.54 -13.85 16.58
C ALA A 170 -1.60 -14.66 17.90
N LYS A 171 -0.46 -15.03 18.50
CA LYS A 171 -0.39 -15.76 19.78
C LYS A 171 -0.76 -14.90 21.00
N PHE A 172 -0.77 -13.58 20.87
CA PHE A 172 -1.04 -12.65 21.98
C PHE A 172 -2.44 -12.02 21.96
N LYS A 173 -3.23 -12.26 20.89
CA LYS A 173 -4.52 -11.59 20.68
C LYS A 173 -5.47 -11.70 21.86
N ASP A 174 -5.57 -12.88 22.48
CA ASP A 174 -6.50 -13.15 23.58
C ASP A 174 -5.86 -12.94 24.97
N ARG A 175 -4.58 -12.57 25.04
CA ARG A 175 -3.82 -12.44 26.30
C ARG A 175 -3.85 -11.04 26.89
N LEU A 176 -4.19 -10.04 26.08
CA LEU A 176 -4.12 -8.63 26.46
C LEU A 176 -5.22 -8.18 27.42
N GLU A 177 -6.33 -8.93 27.53
CA GLU A 177 -7.43 -8.60 28.46
C GLU A 177 -6.97 -8.51 29.93
N ALA A 178 -5.90 -9.23 30.28
CA ALA A 178 -5.30 -9.20 31.62
C ALA A 178 -4.37 -8.00 31.88
N TYR A 179 -4.05 -7.20 30.86
CA TYR A 179 -3.03 -6.13 30.92
C TYR A 179 -3.64 -4.78 30.48
N PRO A 180 -4.42 -4.12 31.35
CA PRO A 180 -5.21 -2.94 30.97
C PRO A 180 -4.40 -1.70 30.59
N ASN A 181 -3.10 -1.65 30.96
CA ASN A 181 -2.21 -0.56 30.57
C ASN A 181 -1.41 -0.86 29.28
N LEU A 182 -1.61 -2.03 28.67
CA LEU A 182 -1.07 -2.34 27.34
C LEU A 182 -2.13 -2.08 26.28
N ASP A 183 -1.78 -1.23 25.31
CA ASP A 183 -2.65 -0.95 24.18
C ASP A 183 -2.57 -2.06 23.11
N GLY A 184 -1.47 -2.81 23.06
CA GLY A 184 -1.29 -3.91 22.10
C GLY A 184 0.05 -4.66 22.20
N VAL A 185 0.09 -5.85 21.59
CA VAL A 185 1.31 -6.46 21.03
C VAL A 185 1.12 -6.44 19.54
N VAL A 186 1.97 -5.72 18.79
CA VAL A 186 1.73 -5.46 17.36
C VAL A 186 2.90 -5.88 16.47
N ALA A 187 2.59 -6.46 15.32
CA ALA A 187 3.57 -6.80 14.31
C ALA A 187 3.87 -5.61 13.39
N LEU A 188 5.16 -5.32 13.19
CA LEU A 188 5.65 -4.42 12.16
C LEU A 188 6.29 -5.25 11.05
N ALA A 189 5.44 -5.63 10.10
CA ALA A 189 5.83 -6.33 8.89
C ALA A 189 5.75 -5.37 7.70
N HIS A 190 6.84 -5.26 6.94
CA HIS A 190 6.98 -4.40 5.77
C HIS A 190 7.58 -5.17 4.58
N THR A 191 7.71 -4.51 3.43
CA THR A 191 8.09 -5.14 2.15
C THR A 191 9.54 -4.90 1.72
N GLU A 192 10.31 -4.17 2.52
CA GLU A 192 11.69 -3.77 2.22
C GLU A 192 12.78 -4.65 2.84
N GLY A 193 14.01 -4.55 2.30
CA GLY A 193 15.22 -5.14 2.89
C GLY A 193 15.39 -6.65 2.72
N GLY A 194 14.54 -7.31 1.93
CA GLY A 194 14.55 -8.77 1.75
C GLY A 194 15.55 -9.33 0.73
N THR A 195 16.46 -8.52 0.21
CA THR A 195 17.53 -8.93 -0.72
C THR A 195 18.84 -9.17 0.03
N LYS A 196 19.76 -9.96 -0.57
CA LYS A 196 21.13 -10.11 -0.05
C LYS A 196 21.99 -8.87 -0.35
N GLU A 197 21.74 -8.22 -1.48
CA GLU A 197 22.43 -7.00 -1.88
C GLU A 197 21.83 -5.76 -1.20
N ASP A 198 22.66 -4.75 -0.98
CA ASP A 198 22.27 -3.48 -0.40
C ASP A 198 21.28 -2.77 -1.33
N PRO A 199 20.03 -2.52 -0.90
CA PRO A 199 19.05 -1.81 -1.71
C PRO A 199 19.34 -0.31 -1.74
N ASN A 200 18.84 0.41 -2.75
CA ASN A 200 19.07 1.85 -2.91
C ASN A 200 18.49 2.67 -1.74
N ASN A 201 17.52 2.12 -1.01
CA ASN A 201 16.89 2.72 0.16
C ASN A 201 17.42 2.20 1.51
N LEU A 202 18.57 1.49 1.55
CA LEU A 202 19.09 0.86 2.77
C LEU A 202 19.12 1.80 3.98
N GLU A 203 19.66 3.01 3.80
CA GLU A 203 19.75 4.00 4.89
C GLU A 203 18.35 4.45 5.36
N LEU A 204 17.40 4.62 4.44
CA LEU A 204 16.02 5.00 4.76
C LEU A 204 15.36 3.93 5.63
N VAL A 205 15.55 2.65 5.26
CA VAL A 205 15.01 1.52 6.03
C VAL A 205 15.65 1.48 7.42
N LEU A 206 16.99 1.52 7.52
CA LEU A 206 17.68 1.48 8.82
C LEU A 206 17.26 2.63 9.74
N ARG A 207 17.14 3.85 9.19
CA ARG A 207 16.69 5.02 9.95
C ARG A 207 15.27 4.86 10.47
N THR A 208 14.36 4.39 9.61
CA THR A 208 12.96 4.19 10.01
C THR A 208 12.82 3.11 11.07
N LEU A 209 13.52 1.98 10.92
CA LEU A 209 13.53 0.92 11.94
C LEU A 209 14.13 1.41 13.27
N ALA A 210 15.21 2.19 13.23
CA ALA A 210 15.81 2.79 14.41
C ALA A 210 14.84 3.74 15.13
N GLY A 211 14.12 4.58 14.37
CA GLY A 211 13.06 5.46 14.89
C GLY A 211 11.93 4.69 15.55
N PHE A 212 11.46 3.58 14.95
CA PHE A 212 10.43 2.73 15.56
C PHE A 212 10.88 2.08 16.86
N VAL A 213 12.10 1.55 16.92
CA VAL A 213 12.66 0.89 18.11
C VAL A 213 12.63 1.82 19.32
N ILE A 214 13.00 3.09 19.16
CA ILE A 214 13.01 4.06 20.25
C ILE A 214 11.70 4.85 20.40
N HIS A 215 10.70 4.64 19.56
CA HIS A 215 9.50 5.47 19.55
C HIS A 215 8.80 5.44 20.93
N PRO A 216 8.31 6.57 21.48
CA PRO A 216 7.83 6.61 22.86
C PRO A 216 6.56 5.78 23.14
N ASN A 217 5.77 5.47 22.11
CA ASN A 217 4.65 4.52 22.22
C ASN A 217 5.08 3.06 22.45
N VAL A 218 6.36 2.73 22.20
CA VAL A 218 6.87 1.37 22.33
C VAL A 218 7.23 1.09 23.80
N ALA A 219 6.61 0.08 24.39
CA ALA A 219 6.91 -0.36 25.76
C ALA A 219 8.14 -1.28 25.77
N ALA A 220 8.22 -2.16 24.78
CA ALA A 220 9.31 -3.09 24.55
C ALA A 220 9.33 -3.48 23.06
N VAL A 221 10.47 -3.96 22.56
CA VAL A 221 10.61 -4.37 21.15
C VAL A 221 11.45 -5.63 20.95
N LEU A 222 10.92 -6.57 20.17
CA LEU A 222 11.66 -7.72 19.66
C LEU A 222 12.00 -7.48 18.18
N CYS A 223 13.28 -7.34 17.85
CA CYS A 223 13.76 -7.24 16.47
C CYS A 223 14.17 -8.62 15.95
N VAL A 224 13.60 -9.02 14.81
CA VAL A 224 13.80 -10.35 14.21
C VAL A 224 14.41 -10.21 12.82
N ASP A 225 15.53 -10.90 12.59
CA ASP A 225 16.20 -11.02 11.30
C ASP A 225 16.43 -12.50 10.94
N ARG A 226 16.86 -12.79 9.72
CA ARG A 226 17.46 -14.06 9.30
C ARG A 226 18.97 -14.04 9.46
N GLY A 227 19.57 -12.85 9.34
CA GLY A 227 20.99 -12.60 9.53
C GLY A 227 21.84 -12.73 8.27
N ASP A 228 21.23 -13.03 7.13
CA ASP A 228 21.86 -13.13 5.81
C ASP A 228 21.25 -12.18 4.75
N GLU A 229 20.29 -11.35 5.14
CA GLU A 229 19.73 -10.28 4.30
C GLU A 229 20.47 -8.95 4.47
N ALA A 230 20.17 -7.96 3.62
CA ALA A 230 20.81 -6.64 3.65
C ALA A 230 20.49 -5.84 4.93
N VAL A 231 19.35 -6.10 5.57
CA VAL A 231 18.92 -5.40 6.80
C VAL A 231 18.90 -6.38 7.97
N THR A 232 20.06 -6.54 8.62
CA THR A 232 20.25 -7.42 9.78
C THR A 232 20.13 -6.67 11.10
N ASN A 233 19.93 -7.43 12.18
CA ASN A 233 20.00 -6.94 13.56
C ASN A 233 21.38 -6.33 13.87
N GLU A 234 22.47 -6.84 13.29
CA GLU A 234 23.80 -6.26 13.44
C GLU A 234 23.88 -4.86 12.85
N ARG A 235 23.42 -4.67 11.61
CA ARG A 235 23.39 -3.36 10.95
C ARG A 235 22.45 -2.39 11.65
N LEU A 236 21.28 -2.86 12.12
CA LEU A 236 20.37 -2.03 12.91
C LEU A 236 21.02 -1.57 14.22
N LYS A 237 21.72 -2.46 14.95
CA LYS A 237 22.47 -2.11 16.16
C LYS A 237 23.58 -1.10 15.89
N ALA A 238 24.34 -1.29 14.80
CA ALA A 238 25.37 -0.34 14.38
C ALA A 238 24.75 1.04 14.11
N TYR A 239 23.69 1.09 13.29
CA TYR A 239 22.98 2.32 12.96
C TYR A 239 22.47 3.05 14.22
N LEU A 240 21.82 2.31 15.14
CA LEU A 240 21.34 2.85 16.42
C LEU A 240 22.47 3.51 17.22
N SER A 241 23.63 2.84 17.31
CA SER A 241 24.78 3.31 18.08
C SER A 241 25.49 4.51 17.45
N GLU A 242 25.65 4.52 16.12
CA GLU A 242 26.35 5.56 15.37
C GLU A 242 25.54 6.87 15.28
N HIS A 243 24.21 6.76 15.27
CA HIS A 243 23.28 7.89 15.08
C HIS A 243 22.56 8.30 16.36
N THR A 244 23.10 7.93 17.54
CA THR A 244 22.60 8.34 18.88
C THR A 244 21.16 7.95 19.21
N TYR A 245 20.69 6.80 18.71
CA TYR A 245 19.44 6.19 19.15
C TYR A 245 19.68 5.33 20.40
N SER A 246 19.42 5.90 21.58
CA SER A 246 19.67 5.20 22.84
C SER A 246 18.65 4.09 23.10
N LEU A 247 19.14 2.88 23.39
CA LEU A 247 18.33 1.75 23.84
C LEU A 247 18.20 1.64 25.37
N SER A 248 18.86 2.54 26.11
CA SER A 248 19.05 2.39 27.56
C SER A 248 17.74 2.33 28.37
N ASP A 249 16.66 2.93 27.86
CA ASP A 249 15.34 2.96 28.47
C ASP A 249 14.27 2.18 27.68
N VAL A 250 14.71 1.31 26.77
CA VAL A 250 13.83 0.46 25.95
C VAL A 250 14.12 -1.01 26.28
N PRO A 251 13.23 -1.74 26.98
CA PRO A 251 13.30 -3.19 27.02
C PRO A 251 13.30 -3.77 25.60
N HIS A 252 14.33 -4.53 25.23
CA HIS A 252 14.47 -5.01 23.86
C HIS A 252 15.18 -6.36 23.78
N ALA A 253 15.00 -7.05 22.66
CA ALA A 253 15.77 -8.22 22.28
C ALA A 253 16.00 -8.24 20.76
N PHE A 254 17.10 -8.86 20.35
CA PHE A 254 17.45 -9.11 18.94
C PHE A 254 17.56 -10.61 18.72
N MET A 255 16.84 -11.15 17.74
CA MET A 255 16.77 -12.58 17.46
C MET A 255 17.00 -12.88 15.98
N SER A 256 17.84 -13.87 15.69
CA SER A 256 18.10 -14.33 14.32
C SER A 256 17.50 -15.72 14.05
N LEU A 257 16.76 -15.86 12.96
CA LEU A 257 16.03 -17.08 12.60
C LEU A 257 16.93 -18.15 11.92
N LYS A 258 17.66 -18.92 12.74
CA LYS A 258 18.56 -20.01 12.30
C LYS A 258 18.03 -21.45 12.50
N GLY A 259 16.92 -21.63 13.22
CA GLY A 259 16.34 -22.92 13.60
C GLY A 259 15.01 -23.21 12.90
N ASN A 260 14.24 -24.15 13.45
CA ASN A 260 12.89 -24.43 12.94
C ASN A 260 11.94 -23.27 13.27
N PHE A 261 11.03 -22.95 12.34
CA PHE A 261 10.09 -21.83 12.48
C PHE A 261 9.26 -21.91 13.78
N SER A 262 8.69 -23.09 14.07
CA SER A 262 7.85 -23.31 15.26
C SER A 262 8.61 -23.22 16.59
N GLU A 263 9.88 -23.62 16.63
CA GLU A 263 10.72 -23.56 17.83
C GLU A 263 11.05 -22.11 18.17
N HIS A 264 11.48 -21.36 17.16
CA HIS A 264 11.76 -19.93 17.29
C HIS A 264 10.53 -19.11 17.66
N LEU A 265 9.33 -19.46 17.16
CA LEU A 265 8.10 -18.85 17.63
C LEU A 265 7.89 -19.04 19.13
N GLY A 266 8.23 -20.22 19.68
CA GLY A 266 8.14 -20.49 21.12
C GLY A 266 9.16 -19.70 21.95
N GLU A 267 10.39 -19.55 21.45
CA GLU A 267 11.42 -18.72 22.07
C GLU A 267 11.00 -17.24 22.10
N ALA A 268 10.54 -16.71 20.97
CA ALA A 268 10.06 -15.34 20.86
C ALA A 268 8.83 -15.09 21.74
N GLU A 269 7.89 -16.03 21.79
CA GLU A 269 6.73 -15.97 22.68
C GLU A 269 7.14 -15.90 24.16
N THR A 270 8.18 -16.63 24.55
CA THR A 270 8.72 -16.61 25.92
C THR A 270 9.30 -15.23 26.26
N ILE A 271 10.09 -14.65 25.35
CA ILE A 271 10.66 -13.30 25.52
C ILE A 271 9.55 -12.27 25.72
N VAL A 272 8.58 -12.23 24.80
CA VAL A 272 7.48 -11.25 24.83
C VAL A 272 6.59 -11.44 26.05
N THR A 273 6.34 -12.70 26.45
CA THR A 273 5.60 -13.00 27.69
C THR A 273 6.28 -12.41 28.92
N GLY A 274 7.62 -12.45 28.99
CA GLY A 274 8.40 -11.86 30.08
C GLY A 274 8.28 -10.33 30.19
N TRP A 275 7.82 -9.65 29.13
CA TRP A 275 7.62 -8.20 29.12
C TRP A 275 6.20 -7.75 29.45
N LEU A 276 5.19 -8.64 29.42
CA LEU A 276 3.80 -8.25 29.62
C LEU A 276 3.58 -7.53 30.96
N GLU A 277 4.02 -8.12 32.07
CA GLU A 277 3.90 -7.52 33.40
C GLU A 277 4.71 -6.21 33.56
N PRO A 278 6.03 -6.17 33.25
CA PRO A 278 6.80 -4.92 33.31
C PRO A 278 6.25 -3.81 32.44
N ALA A 279 5.79 -4.12 31.23
CA ALA A 279 5.25 -3.12 30.32
C ALA A 279 3.87 -2.61 30.79
N ASN A 280 3.05 -3.48 31.38
CA ASN A 280 1.76 -3.13 32.00
C ASN A 280 1.91 -2.30 33.30
N ALA A 281 3.08 -2.28 33.92
CA ALA A 281 3.33 -1.45 35.11
C ALA A 281 3.43 0.06 34.79
N ALA A 282 3.64 0.43 33.52
CA ALA A 282 3.63 1.83 33.10
C ALA A 282 2.19 2.39 33.20
N VAL A 283 2.03 3.52 33.88
CA VAL A 283 0.74 4.21 34.02
C VAL A 283 0.78 5.57 33.34
N ARG A 284 -0.37 6.00 32.81
CA ARG A 284 -0.52 7.34 32.25
C ARG A 284 -0.31 8.41 33.32
N GLN A 285 0.32 9.51 32.94
CA GLN A 285 0.61 10.68 33.76
C GLN A 285 0.07 11.93 33.08
N GLU A 286 -0.17 12.99 33.85
CA GLU A 286 -0.48 14.30 33.27
C GLU A 286 0.78 14.89 32.63
N ILE A 287 0.72 15.17 31.33
CA ILE A 287 1.84 15.60 30.49
C ILE A 287 1.43 16.85 29.71
N PRO A 288 2.29 17.87 29.59
CA PRO A 288 2.00 19.02 28.75
C PRO A 288 1.87 18.65 27.27
N VAL A 289 0.96 19.32 26.56
CA VAL A 289 0.75 19.20 25.10
C VAL A 289 2.02 19.50 24.29
N SER A 290 3.02 20.17 24.90
CA SER A 290 4.34 20.35 24.29
C SER A 290 5.05 19.05 23.91
N GLU A 291 4.63 17.91 24.47
CA GLU A 291 5.17 16.58 24.13
C GLU A 291 4.44 15.89 22.96
N LEU A 292 3.39 16.51 22.41
CA LEU A 292 2.70 15.99 21.22
C LEU A 292 3.46 16.35 19.93
N LYS A 293 3.59 15.35 19.07
CA LYS A 293 4.20 15.47 17.74
C LYS A 293 3.22 14.86 16.74
N ILE A 294 2.65 15.72 15.89
CA ILE A 294 1.55 15.37 15.00
C ILE A 294 2.07 15.08 13.60
N ALA A 295 1.76 13.91 13.06
CA ALA A 295 1.92 13.62 11.63
C ALA A 295 0.73 14.21 10.86
N LEU A 296 0.99 15.02 9.85
CA LEU A 296 -0.01 15.58 8.95
C LEU A 296 0.09 14.85 7.61
N GLN A 297 -0.96 14.12 7.24
CA GLN A 297 -0.96 13.28 6.05
C GLN A 297 -2.27 13.39 5.27
N CYS A 298 -2.19 13.37 3.93
CA CYS A 298 -3.36 13.13 3.08
C CYS A 298 -3.50 11.65 2.68
N GLY A 299 -4.75 11.20 2.56
CA GLY A 299 -5.10 9.94 1.90
C GLY A 299 -5.71 10.22 0.53
N GLY A 300 -6.92 9.70 0.27
CA GLY A 300 -7.66 10.02 -0.95
C GLY A 300 -8.20 11.45 -0.96
N SER A 301 -7.42 12.42 -1.45
CA SER A 301 -7.76 13.84 -1.52
C SER A 301 -8.86 14.15 -2.55
N ASP A 302 -9.61 15.22 -2.29
CA ASP A 302 -10.61 15.81 -3.18
C ASP A 302 -10.46 17.33 -3.25
N ALA A 303 -11.32 18.01 -4.02
CA ALA A 303 -11.27 19.46 -4.14
C ALA A 303 -11.50 20.21 -2.80
N PHE A 304 -12.17 19.59 -1.83
CA PHE A 304 -12.46 20.20 -0.52
C PHE A 304 -11.39 19.92 0.52
N SER A 305 -10.45 19.00 0.28
CA SER A 305 -9.29 18.76 1.15
C SER A 305 -8.57 20.08 1.48
N GLY A 306 -8.32 20.94 0.49
CA GLY A 306 -7.70 22.26 0.69
C GLY A 306 -8.63 23.36 1.22
N VAL A 307 -9.92 23.08 1.44
CA VAL A 307 -10.94 24.07 1.89
C VAL A 307 -11.41 23.78 3.30
N SER A 308 -11.57 22.51 3.67
CA SER A 308 -12.07 22.08 4.98
C SER A 308 -11.03 21.29 5.78
N GLY A 309 -10.72 20.06 5.34
CA GLY A 309 -9.91 19.09 6.10
C GLY A 309 -8.49 19.56 6.42
N ASN A 310 -7.73 19.99 5.41
CA ASN A 310 -6.35 20.45 5.60
C ASN A 310 -6.28 21.73 6.43
N PRO A 311 -7.11 22.78 6.17
CA PRO A 311 -7.19 23.95 7.04
C PRO A 311 -7.57 23.64 8.50
N LEU A 312 -8.48 22.69 8.74
CA LEU A 312 -8.85 22.29 10.10
C LEU A 312 -7.68 21.60 10.83
N ALA A 313 -6.98 20.69 10.15
CA ALA A 313 -5.79 20.06 10.69
C ALA A 313 -4.68 21.08 10.98
N ALA A 314 -4.48 22.04 10.07
CA ALA A 314 -3.53 23.14 10.23
C ALA A 314 -3.87 24.04 11.42
N TRP A 315 -5.15 24.35 11.64
CA TRP A 315 -5.61 25.13 12.79
C TRP A 315 -5.23 24.44 14.10
N VAL A 316 -5.49 23.13 14.21
CA VAL A 316 -5.16 22.35 15.43
C VAL A 316 -3.64 22.22 15.61
N ALA A 317 -2.91 21.96 14.52
CA ALA A 317 -1.45 21.91 14.54
C ALA A 317 -0.83 23.24 15.00
N ARG A 318 -1.37 24.38 14.54
CA ARG A 318 -0.97 25.71 14.99
C ARG A 318 -1.13 25.86 16.50
N GLU A 319 -2.28 25.48 17.06
CA GLU A 319 -2.50 25.57 18.50
C GLU A 319 -1.57 24.64 19.29
N ILE A 320 -1.33 23.42 18.82
CA ILE A 320 -0.35 22.50 19.44
C ILE A 320 1.05 23.11 19.45
N ILE A 321 1.50 23.73 18.35
CA ILE A 321 2.79 24.44 18.28
C ILE A 321 2.81 25.64 19.22
N ARG A 322 1.68 26.36 19.39
CA ARG A 322 1.57 27.45 20.39
C ARG A 322 1.64 26.93 21.82
N TYR A 323 1.26 25.69 22.10
CA TYR A 323 1.53 25.00 23.38
C TYR A 323 2.94 24.39 23.46
N GLY A 324 3.75 24.49 22.40
CA GLY A 324 5.13 24.05 22.35
C GLY A 324 5.35 22.66 21.74
N GLY A 325 4.31 22.03 21.17
CA GLY A 325 4.40 20.75 20.49
C GLY A 325 4.94 20.87 19.06
N ALA A 326 4.87 19.79 18.29
CA ALA A 326 5.33 19.76 16.90
C ALA A 326 4.28 19.24 15.92
N ALA A 327 4.43 19.64 14.65
CA ALA A 327 3.72 19.04 13.54
C ALA A 327 4.69 18.79 12.38
N ASN A 328 4.51 17.67 11.68
CA ASN A 328 5.33 17.23 10.55
C ASN A 328 4.44 17.07 9.32
N LEU A 329 4.73 17.85 8.27
CA LEU A 329 4.17 17.70 6.94
C LEU A 329 5.17 16.95 6.06
N ALA A 330 4.72 16.05 5.20
CA ALA A 330 5.59 15.31 4.30
C ALA A 330 5.09 15.43 2.84
N GLU A 331 5.13 14.36 2.05
CA GLU A 331 4.52 14.28 0.70
C GLU A 331 5.17 15.26 -0.30
N THR A 332 6.47 15.09 -0.58
CA THR A 332 7.28 16.02 -1.40
C THR A 332 6.64 16.32 -2.75
N ASP A 333 6.11 15.30 -3.43
CA ASP A 333 5.51 15.47 -4.74
C ASP A 333 4.10 16.08 -4.69
N GLU A 334 3.41 15.99 -3.56
CA GLU A 334 2.20 16.78 -3.29
C GLU A 334 2.50 18.22 -2.84
N LEU A 335 3.75 18.69 -2.90
CA LEU A 335 4.08 20.11 -2.67
C LEU A 335 4.69 20.79 -3.90
N ILE A 336 4.83 20.06 -5.01
CA ILE A 336 5.31 20.62 -6.28
C ILE A 336 4.28 21.60 -6.84
N GLY A 337 4.69 22.85 -7.03
CA GLY A 337 3.83 23.97 -7.39
C GLY A 337 3.24 24.75 -6.20
N ALA A 338 3.49 24.31 -4.95
CA ALA A 338 3.08 25.00 -3.73
C ALA A 338 4.24 25.60 -2.93
N GLU A 339 5.45 25.64 -3.51
CA GLU A 339 6.68 26.07 -2.85
C GLU A 339 6.56 27.51 -2.33
N ALA A 340 5.91 28.40 -3.10
CA ALA A 340 5.67 29.80 -2.70
C ALA A 340 4.86 29.92 -1.39
N TYR A 341 3.93 28.98 -1.16
CA TYR A 341 3.12 28.95 0.05
C TYR A 341 3.93 28.44 1.25
N ILE A 342 4.64 27.33 1.08
CA ILE A 342 5.47 26.71 2.13
C ILE A 342 6.57 27.68 2.58
N LEU A 343 7.25 28.31 1.62
CA LEU A 343 8.41 29.19 1.85
C LEU A 343 8.03 30.63 2.23
N LYS A 344 6.75 30.95 2.40
CA LYS A 344 6.30 32.29 2.82
C LYS A 344 6.84 32.71 4.19
N LYS A 345 7.02 31.76 5.11
CA LYS A 345 7.62 31.97 6.44
C LYS A 345 8.57 30.81 6.76
N VAL A 346 9.86 31.09 6.82
CA VAL A 346 10.91 30.08 7.07
C VAL A 346 11.88 30.60 8.13
N LYS A 347 12.44 29.68 8.93
CA LYS A 347 13.40 29.97 9.99
C LYS A 347 14.71 30.56 9.48
N ASP A 348 15.25 30.03 8.40
CA ASP A 348 16.54 30.45 7.85
C ASP A 348 16.64 30.05 6.37
N LEU A 349 17.65 30.60 5.69
CA LEU A 349 17.90 30.37 4.27
C LEU A 349 18.24 28.90 3.99
N GLU A 350 19.00 28.26 4.89
CA GLU A 350 19.40 26.85 4.78
C GLU A 350 18.18 25.92 4.74
N THR A 351 17.18 26.15 5.60
CA THR A 351 15.93 25.40 5.60
C THR A 351 15.16 25.56 4.28
N ALA A 352 15.12 26.78 3.72
CA ALA A 352 14.47 27.03 2.44
C ALA A 352 15.18 26.32 1.28
N GLN A 353 16.51 26.38 1.25
CA GLN A 353 17.35 25.69 0.26
C GLN A 353 17.20 24.17 0.37
N LYS A 354 17.20 23.62 1.59
CA LYS A 354 17.03 22.18 1.84
C LYS A 354 15.68 21.68 1.33
N PHE A 355 14.59 22.43 1.58
CA PHE A 355 13.26 22.11 1.03
C PHE A 355 13.26 22.07 -0.51
N LEU A 356 13.80 23.10 -1.17
CA LEU A 356 13.85 23.16 -2.63
C LEU A 356 14.72 22.05 -3.24
N MET A 357 15.84 21.73 -2.60
CA MET A 357 16.69 20.62 -3.01
C MET A 357 15.96 19.28 -2.93
N MET A 358 15.14 19.04 -1.90
CA MET A 358 14.34 17.82 -1.77
C MET A 358 13.31 17.70 -2.90
N VAL A 359 12.64 18.80 -3.25
CA VAL A 359 11.71 18.87 -4.38
C VAL A 359 12.39 18.48 -5.69
N GLU A 360 13.55 19.07 -5.99
CA GLU A 360 14.28 18.77 -7.23
C GLU A 360 14.85 17.34 -7.25
N ARG A 361 15.39 16.86 -6.12
CA ARG A 361 15.86 15.47 -5.97
C ARG A 361 14.73 14.46 -6.14
N PHE A 362 13.52 14.79 -5.70
CA PHE A 362 12.36 13.92 -5.92
C PHE A 362 11.98 13.86 -7.41
N LYS A 363 11.89 15.01 -8.09
CA LYS A 363 11.62 15.09 -9.53
C LYS A 363 12.64 14.29 -10.34
N GLU A 364 13.92 14.43 -10.01
CA GLU A 364 15.01 13.71 -10.66
C GLU A 364 14.88 12.19 -10.47
N ARG A 365 14.68 11.72 -9.24
CA ARG A 365 14.49 10.28 -8.94
C ARG A 365 13.28 9.69 -9.67
N ALA A 366 12.17 10.43 -9.75
CA ALA A 366 10.98 9.99 -10.47
C ALA A 366 11.26 9.90 -12.00
N ALA A 367 12.00 10.87 -12.54
CA ALA A 367 12.34 10.92 -13.96
C ALA A 367 13.23 9.75 -14.42
N TRP A 368 14.12 9.25 -13.56
CA TRP A 368 14.91 8.03 -13.84
C TRP A 368 14.04 6.80 -14.11
N HIS A 369 12.80 6.81 -13.64
CA HIS A 369 11.82 5.74 -13.81
C HIS A 369 10.77 6.08 -14.89
N GLY A 370 10.99 7.14 -15.68
CA GLY A 370 10.07 7.58 -16.73
C GLY A 370 8.77 8.17 -16.21
N THR A 371 8.77 8.65 -14.96
CA THR A 371 7.60 9.21 -14.27
C THR A 371 7.87 10.65 -13.85
N SER A 372 6.81 11.42 -13.67
CA SER A 372 6.88 12.78 -13.14
C SER A 372 5.75 13.02 -12.14
N ALA A 373 5.90 14.03 -11.28
CA ALA A 373 4.92 14.36 -10.25
C ALA A 373 3.57 14.84 -10.84
N GLU A 374 3.58 15.37 -12.06
CA GLU A 374 2.38 15.71 -12.83
C GLU A 374 1.46 14.51 -13.05
N GLY A 375 2.01 13.29 -13.02
CA GLY A 375 1.26 12.04 -13.10
C GLY A 375 0.61 11.58 -11.80
N ASN A 376 0.83 12.28 -10.67
CA ASN A 376 0.29 11.87 -9.38
C ASN A 376 -1.26 11.92 -9.31
N PRO A 377 -1.98 12.96 -9.81
CA PRO A 377 -3.44 13.00 -9.72
C PRO A 377 -4.11 11.76 -10.35
N SER A 378 -4.71 10.93 -9.50
CA SER A 378 -5.38 9.68 -9.90
C SER A 378 -6.69 9.94 -10.65
N GLY A 379 -7.23 8.92 -11.32
CA GLY A 379 -8.57 8.99 -11.92
C GLY A 379 -9.66 9.35 -10.88
N GLY A 380 -9.52 8.87 -9.65
CA GLY A 380 -10.41 9.21 -8.54
C GLY A 380 -10.31 10.69 -8.11
N ASN A 381 -9.11 11.27 -8.14
CA ASN A 381 -8.91 12.70 -7.84
C ASN A 381 -9.54 13.58 -8.94
N LYS A 382 -9.34 13.22 -10.22
CA LYS A 382 -9.89 13.95 -11.37
C LYS A 382 -11.43 13.94 -11.38
N LEU A 383 -12.04 12.81 -10.97
CA LEU A 383 -13.50 12.67 -10.81
C LEU A 383 -14.08 13.57 -9.68
N ARG A 384 -13.24 14.05 -8.76
CA ARG A 384 -13.63 14.91 -7.64
C ARG A 384 -13.04 16.31 -7.72
N GLY A 385 -12.75 16.77 -8.94
CA GLY A 385 -12.37 18.15 -9.21
C GLY A 385 -10.91 18.50 -8.93
N LEU A 386 -10.01 17.53 -8.73
CA LEU A 386 -8.56 17.78 -8.72
C LEU A 386 -7.98 17.46 -10.09
N TYR A 387 -7.94 18.47 -10.97
CA TYR A 387 -7.61 18.30 -12.40
C TYR A 387 -6.13 18.07 -12.69
N ASN A 388 -5.25 18.65 -11.88
CA ASN A 388 -3.82 18.64 -12.08
C ASN A 388 -3.06 18.69 -10.75
N ILE A 389 -1.73 18.52 -10.84
CA ILE A 389 -0.85 18.46 -9.66
C ILE A 389 -0.88 19.76 -8.87
N VAL A 390 -0.95 20.93 -9.51
CA VAL A 390 -0.89 22.23 -8.82
C VAL A 390 -2.08 22.41 -7.88
N LEU A 391 -3.31 22.09 -8.33
CA LEU A 391 -4.49 22.13 -7.49
C LEU A 391 -4.39 21.17 -6.29
N LYS A 392 -3.87 19.97 -6.52
CA LYS A 392 -3.62 18.98 -5.48
C LYS A 392 -2.60 19.52 -4.47
N SER A 393 -1.48 20.05 -4.96
CA SER A 393 -0.37 20.50 -4.12
C SER A 393 -0.69 21.73 -3.30
N ILE A 394 -1.37 22.72 -3.89
CA ILE A 394 -1.87 23.88 -3.16
C ILE A 394 -2.80 23.42 -2.03
N GLY A 395 -3.72 22.50 -2.33
CA GLY A 395 -4.62 21.95 -1.33
C GLY A 395 -3.87 21.23 -0.21
N ALA A 396 -2.87 20.41 -0.54
CA ALA A 396 -2.02 19.71 0.42
C ALA A 396 -1.20 20.67 1.30
N ALA A 397 -0.67 21.76 0.72
CA ALA A 397 0.08 22.78 1.43
C ALA A 397 -0.75 23.51 2.49
N MET A 398 -2.08 23.56 2.37
CA MET A 398 -2.98 24.13 3.39
C MET A 398 -2.96 23.37 4.72
N LYS A 399 -2.24 22.24 4.84
CA LYS A 399 -1.91 21.60 6.13
C LYS A 399 -0.93 22.42 6.96
N LYS A 400 -0.25 23.39 6.35
CA LYS A 400 0.55 24.40 7.04
C LYS A 400 -0.29 25.66 7.22
N ASP A 401 -0.57 26.05 8.46
CA ASP A 401 -1.26 27.32 8.72
C ASP A 401 -0.40 28.51 8.21
N PRO A 402 -0.99 29.53 7.54
CA PRO A 402 -0.26 30.67 7.00
C PRO A 402 0.58 31.44 8.02
N GLU A 403 0.21 31.39 9.29
CA GLU A 403 0.92 32.08 10.36
C GLU A 403 2.16 31.31 10.83
N LEU A 404 2.20 29.99 10.62
CA LEU A 404 3.31 29.14 11.03
C LEU A 404 4.55 29.37 10.16
N ARG A 405 5.70 29.30 10.83
CA ARG A 405 7.02 29.25 10.20
C ARG A 405 7.47 27.80 10.01
N LEU A 406 8.04 27.48 8.86
CA LEU A 406 8.79 26.25 8.65
C LEU A 406 10.11 26.28 9.44
N ASP A 407 10.25 25.39 10.43
CA ASP A 407 11.37 25.35 11.36
C ASP A 407 12.53 24.47 10.88
N ALA A 408 12.26 23.41 10.13
CA ALA A 408 13.28 22.61 9.44
C ALA A 408 12.68 21.74 8.33
N ALA A 409 13.52 21.38 7.35
CA ALA A 409 13.28 20.33 6.38
C ALA A 409 14.10 19.09 6.77
N LEU A 410 13.49 17.91 6.76
CA LEU A 410 14.03 16.67 7.32
C LEU A 410 14.18 15.61 6.22
N GLU A 411 15.25 14.83 6.29
CA GLU A 411 15.35 13.59 5.52
C GLU A 411 14.31 12.58 6.03
N TYR A 412 13.90 11.62 5.20
CA TYR A 412 12.91 10.61 5.57
C TYR A 412 13.31 9.86 6.86
N GLY A 413 12.47 9.90 7.89
CA GLY A 413 12.71 9.28 9.20
C GLY A 413 13.71 10.01 10.10
N GLU A 414 14.23 11.18 9.70
CA GLU A 414 15.10 12.02 10.53
C GLU A 414 14.33 12.54 11.76
N ARG A 415 14.93 12.45 12.94
CA ARG A 415 14.27 12.80 14.21
C ARG A 415 13.92 14.28 14.29
N MET A 416 12.72 14.59 14.81
CA MET A 416 12.36 15.94 15.23
C MET A 416 12.86 16.21 16.67
N PRO A 417 13.83 17.11 16.88
CA PRO A 417 14.41 17.35 18.20
C PRO A 417 13.50 18.21 19.10
N ASP A 418 12.82 19.21 18.52
CA ASP A 418 12.12 20.27 19.25
C ASP A 418 10.64 20.40 18.80
N GLY A 419 9.91 21.29 19.48
CA GLY A 419 8.59 21.75 19.03
C GLY A 419 8.70 22.74 17.87
N GLY A 420 7.79 22.65 16.91
CA GLY A 420 7.80 23.46 15.68
C GLY A 420 7.03 22.84 14.52
N PHE A 421 7.06 23.50 13.37
CA PHE A 421 6.51 22.97 12.12
C PHE A 421 7.63 22.45 11.22
N TYR A 422 7.58 21.18 10.87
CA TYR A 422 8.60 20.48 10.10
C TYR A 422 8.06 20.04 8.74
N PHE A 423 8.93 20.03 7.74
CA PHE A 423 8.72 19.30 6.49
C PHE A 423 9.63 18.06 6.47
N MET A 424 9.18 16.93 5.95
CA MET A 424 10.00 15.71 5.76
C MET A 424 9.91 15.22 4.32
N ASP A 425 11.06 14.91 3.69
CA ASP A 425 11.08 14.31 2.35
C ASP A 425 10.44 12.92 2.36
N SER A 426 9.42 12.70 1.53
CA SER A 426 8.73 11.42 1.35
C SER A 426 7.97 11.38 0.03
N PRO A 427 7.58 10.21 -0.48
CA PRO A 427 6.55 10.12 -1.51
C PRO A 427 5.16 10.48 -0.93
N GLY A 428 4.21 10.81 -1.80
CA GLY A 428 2.81 11.07 -1.47
C GLY A 428 2.00 9.83 -1.09
N ASN A 429 2.54 8.62 -1.35
CA ASN A 429 1.98 7.37 -0.84
C ASN A 429 1.86 7.43 0.69
N ASP A 430 0.63 7.28 1.19
CA ASP A 430 0.27 7.65 2.54
C ASP A 430 0.96 6.83 3.62
N LEU A 431 0.99 5.51 3.46
CA LEU A 431 1.62 4.61 4.41
C LEU A 431 3.15 4.73 4.41
N GLU A 432 3.75 4.94 3.24
CA GLU A 432 5.19 5.19 3.13
C GLU A 432 5.58 6.50 3.83
N SER A 433 4.81 7.57 3.61
CA SER A 433 5.01 8.87 4.27
C SER A 433 4.86 8.78 5.80
N ILE A 434 3.75 8.22 6.28
CA ILE A 434 3.45 8.08 7.72
C ILE A 434 4.55 7.31 8.46
N ALA A 435 5.08 6.23 7.85
CA ALA A 435 6.16 5.46 8.46
C ALA A 435 7.39 6.31 8.77
N GLY A 436 7.78 7.20 7.85
CA GLY A 436 8.86 8.17 8.08
C GLY A 436 8.51 9.17 9.20
N GLN A 437 7.30 9.71 9.18
CA GLN A 437 6.86 10.69 10.19
C GLN A 437 6.86 10.11 11.61
N ILE A 438 6.48 8.84 11.74
CA ILE A 438 6.50 8.12 13.02
C ILE A 438 7.93 7.81 13.44
N ALA A 439 8.80 7.40 12.52
CA ALA A 439 10.23 7.27 12.82
C ALA A 439 10.87 8.61 13.26
N SER A 440 10.40 9.74 12.72
CA SER A 440 10.77 11.08 13.17
C SER A 440 10.27 11.43 14.58
N GLY A 441 9.35 10.64 15.13
CA GLY A 441 8.83 10.74 16.50
C GLY A 441 7.38 11.19 16.64
N CYS A 442 6.59 11.23 15.56
CA CYS A 442 5.16 11.56 15.65
C CYS A 442 4.39 10.52 16.48
N ASN A 443 3.73 10.97 17.54
CA ASN A 443 2.96 10.12 18.47
C ASN A 443 1.43 10.25 18.30
N LEU A 444 0.96 11.00 17.30
CA LEU A 444 -0.44 11.03 16.85
C LEU A 444 -0.49 11.40 15.36
N ILE A 445 -1.46 10.88 14.62
CA ILE A 445 -1.62 11.14 13.19
C ILE A 445 -2.94 11.87 12.94
N PHE A 446 -2.89 12.97 12.19
CA PHE A 446 -4.03 13.56 11.51
C PHE A 446 -4.02 13.11 10.06
N PHE A 447 -5.04 12.34 9.71
CA PHE A 447 -5.18 11.74 8.39
C PHE A 447 -6.38 12.35 7.67
N ILE A 448 -6.13 13.17 6.65
CA ILE A 448 -7.17 13.91 5.94
C ILE A 448 -7.55 13.16 4.67
N THR A 449 -8.85 12.96 4.44
CA THR A 449 -9.34 12.21 3.29
C THR A 449 -10.68 12.74 2.78
N GLY A 450 -10.78 13.00 1.48
CA GLY A 450 -12.06 13.35 0.86
C GLY A 450 -12.91 12.15 0.47
N ASN A 451 -12.25 11.03 0.16
CA ASN A 451 -12.93 9.79 -0.20
C ASN A 451 -13.35 8.94 1.02
N GLY A 452 -12.77 9.19 2.19
CA GLY A 452 -13.02 8.39 3.39
C GLY A 452 -12.06 7.21 3.51
N SER A 453 -10.76 7.44 3.31
CA SER A 453 -9.75 6.40 3.49
C SER A 453 -9.68 5.92 4.94
N ILE A 454 -9.61 4.60 5.12
CA ILE A 454 -9.59 3.93 6.44
C ILE A 454 -8.17 3.64 6.97
N THR A 455 -7.13 4.24 6.39
CA THR A 455 -5.73 4.01 6.78
C THR A 455 -5.51 4.26 8.28
N ASN A 456 -4.82 3.33 8.96
CA ASN A 456 -4.36 3.46 10.35
C ASN A 456 -2.96 2.85 10.51
N PHE A 457 -2.23 3.26 11.54
CA PHE A 457 -0.88 2.77 11.82
C PHE A 457 -0.84 1.82 13.04
N PRO A 458 0.03 0.79 13.08
CA PRO A 458 -0.06 -0.27 14.09
C PRO A 458 0.03 0.14 15.56
N PHE A 459 0.80 1.20 15.90
CA PHE A 459 1.01 1.62 17.30
C PHE A 459 0.87 3.12 17.56
N VAL A 460 0.36 3.88 16.59
CA VAL A 460 0.16 5.34 16.72
C VAL A 460 -1.30 5.65 16.36
N PRO A 461 -2.05 6.35 17.24
CA PRO A 461 -3.45 6.64 16.99
C PRO A 461 -3.64 7.57 15.79
N THR A 462 -4.60 7.22 14.93
CA THR A 462 -4.94 7.97 13.71
C THR A 462 -6.33 8.58 13.82
N LEU A 463 -6.40 9.91 13.87
CA LEU A 463 -7.63 10.68 13.74
C LEU A 463 -7.91 10.95 12.26
N LYS A 464 -9.03 10.43 11.75
CA LYS A 464 -9.42 10.56 10.34
C LYS A 464 -10.42 11.69 10.14
N PHE A 465 -10.05 12.62 9.25
CA PHE A 465 -10.80 13.82 8.92
C PHE A 465 -11.42 13.67 7.54
N VAL A 466 -12.74 13.76 7.44
CA VAL A 466 -13.44 13.71 6.17
C VAL A 466 -13.93 15.08 5.72
N THR A 467 -13.77 15.40 4.44
CA THR A 467 -13.85 16.78 3.93
C THR A 467 -15.27 17.29 3.70
N THR A 468 -16.27 16.39 3.63
CA THR A 468 -17.69 16.73 3.44
C THR A 468 -18.60 15.99 4.42
N SER A 469 -19.68 16.64 4.86
CA SER A 469 -20.61 16.10 5.85
C SER A 469 -21.43 14.92 5.31
N GLU A 470 -21.73 14.89 4.01
CA GLU A 470 -22.42 13.75 3.40
C GLU A 470 -21.54 12.49 3.43
N ARG A 471 -20.24 12.63 3.14
CA ARG A 471 -19.30 11.51 3.25
C ARG A 471 -19.11 11.08 4.70
N PHE A 472 -19.06 12.01 5.65
CA PHE A 472 -19.03 11.67 7.08
C PHE A 472 -20.22 10.82 7.49
N LYS A 473 -21.45 11.20 7.09
CA LYS A 473 -22.66 10.44 7.41
C LYS A 473 -22.66 9.04 6.79
N LEU A 474 -22.09 8.89 5.60
CA LEU A 474 -21.96 7.59 4.93
C LEU A 474 -20.95 6.66 5.63
N LEU A 475 -19.92 7.24 6.27
CA LEU A 475 -18.77 6.53 6.85
C LEU A 475 -18.62 6.84 8.35
N ASP A 476 -19.71 7.10 9.06
CA ASP A 476 -19.71 7.55 10.47
C ASP A 476 -19.12 6.48 11.42
N LYS A 477 -19.17 5.22 11.00
CA LYS A 477 -18.56 4.06 11.66
C LYS A 477 -17.05 3.94 11.42
N ASP A 478 -16.49 4.70 10.48
CA ASP A 478 -15.10 4.59 10.01
C ASP A 478 -14.32 5.93 10.12
N MET A 479 -14.97 7.06 10.41
CA MET A 479 -14.38 8.41 10.45
C MET A 479 -14.47 9.04 11.84
N ASP A 480 -13.46 9.83 12.22
CA ASP A 480 -13.38 10.47 13.54
C ASP A 480 -13.88 11.93 13.53
N VAL A 481 -13.60 12.69 12.46
CA VAL A 481 -13.85 14.14 12.39
C VAL A 481 -14.59 14.52 11.11
N ASN A 482 -15.69 15.25 11.24
CA ASN A 482 -16.41 15.87 10.12
C ASN A 482 -15.87 17.28 9.82
N ALA A 483 -14.88 17.40 8.94
CA ALA A 483 -14.40 18.70 8.49
C ALA A 483 -15.39 19.41 7.56
N GLY A 484 -16.30 18.66 6.93
CA GLY A 484 -17.37 19.18 6.08
C GLY A 484 -18.34 20.13 6.77
N ALA A 485 -18.41 20.10 8.10
CA ALA A 485 -19.19 21.06 8.88
C ALA A 485 -18.80 22.52 8.59
N TYR A 486 -17.54 22.76 8.19
CA TYR A 486 -17.09 24.08 7.74
C TYR A 486 -17.79 24.52 6.45
N LEU A 487 -17.99 23.60 5.50
CA LEU A 487 -18.71 23.86 4.26
C LEU A 487 -20.20 24.13 4.52
N ASP A 488 -20.75 23.54 5.59
CA ASP A 488 -22.13 23.73 6.05
C ASP A 488 -22.34 25.01 6.87
N GLY A 489 -21.29 25.80 7.11
CA GLY A 489 -21.35 27.11 7.76
C GLY A 489 -20.87 27.16 9.21
N THR A 490 -20.35 26.06 9.76
CA THR A 490 -19.72 26.06 11.09
C THR A 490 -18.42 26.86 11.03
N PRO A 491 -18.19 27.84 11.93
CA PRO A 491 -16.93 28.59 11.94
C PRO A 491 -15.71 27.71 12.20
N MET A 492 -14.59 27.96 11.50
CA MET A 492 -13.35 27.20 11.67
C MET A 492 -12.82 27.22 13.11
N ASP A 493 -12.96 28.34 13.83
CA ASP A 493 -12.53 28.46 15.23
C ASP A 493 -13.35 27.60 16.19
N GLU A 494 -14.62 27.35 15.88
CA GLU A 494 -15.48 26.47 16.67
C GLU A 494 -15.09 25.01 16.43
N LEU A 495 -15.06 24.61 15.16
CA LEU A 495 -14.68 23.27 14.73
C LEU A 495 -13.25 22.90 15.16
N GLY A 496 -12.33 23.87 15.10
CA GLY A 496 -10.95 23.74 15.56
C GLY A 496 -10.83 23.44 17.06
N LYS A 497 -11.60 24.13 17.90
CA LYS A 497 -11.62 23.89 19.36
C LYS A 497 -12.14 22.50 19.70
N GLU A 498 -13.25 22.10 19.08
CA GLU A 498 -13.81 20.75 19.28
C GLU A 498 -12.82 19.65 18.87
N THR A 499 -12.11 19.88 17.77
CA THR A 499 -11.11 18.94 17.25
C THR A 499 -9.85 18.91 18.12
N LEU A 500 -9.41 20.05 18.66
CA LEU A 500 -8.31 20.10 19.64
C LEU A 500 -8.67 19.32 20.91
N ASP A 501 -9.89 19.48 21.41
CA ASP A 501 -10.38 18.72 22.57
C ASP A 501 -10.40 17.22 22.29
N LEU A 502 -10.88 16.79 21.12
CA LEU A 502 -10.82 15.39 20.69
C LEU A 502 -9.36 14.89 20.61
N THR A 503 -8.46 15.71 20.07
CA THR A 503 -7.02 15.37 19.96
C THR A 503 -6.43 15.08 21.33
N ILE A 504 -6.75 15.89 22.34
CA ILE A 504 -6.27 15.71 23.71
C ILE A 504 -6.87 14.45 24.35
N ARG A 505 -8.16 14.16 24.13
CA ARG A 505 -8.79 12.93 24.63
C ARG A 505 -8.17 11.68 24.00
N VAL A 506 -7.90 11.70 22.69
CA VAL A 506 -7.26 10.59 21.98
C VAL A 506 -5.82 10.39 22.45
N ALA A 507 -5.04 11.46 22.59
CA ALA A 507 -3.71 11.40 23.19
C ALA A 507 -3.74 10.85 24.62
N SER A 508 -4.80 11.15 25.36
CA SER A 508 -5.06 10.67 26.73
C SER A 508 -5.53 9.21 26.83
N GLY A 509 -5.77 8.53 25.70
CA GLY A 509 -6.12 7.11 25.65
C GLY A 509 -7.52 6.79 25.12
N GLU A 510 -8.30 7.79 24.69
CA GLU A 510 -9.52 7.51 23.93
C GLU A 510 -9.13 6.84 22.60
N ARG A 511 -9.73 5.68 22.31
CA ARG A 511 -9.47 4.94 21.07
C ARG A 511 -10.18 5.59 19.89
N THR A 512 -9.44 5.85 18.82
CA THR A 512 -10.01 6.29 17.55
C THR A 512 -10.89 5.20 16.95
N VAL A 513 -11.71 5.57 15.96
CA VAL A 513 -12.56 4.64 15.24
C VAL A 513 -11.73 3.52 14.58
N GLY A 514 -10.56 3.86 14.03
CA GLY A 514 -9.66 2.88 13.41
C GLY A 514 -9.07 1.88 14.39
N GLU A 515 -8.68 2.33 15.60
CA GLU A 515 -8.20 1.44 16.66
C GLU A 515 -9.28 0.46 17.12
N LYS A 516 -10.54 0.90 17.17
CA LYS A 516 -11.70 0.04 17.48
C LYS A 516 -11.96 -0.98 16.38
N ALA A 517 -11.70 -0.64 15.11
CA ALA A 517 -11.85 -1.53 13.97
C ALA A 517 -10.76 -2.63 13.88
N GLN A 518 -9.67 -2.51 14.66
CA GLN A 518 -8.52 -3.44 14.64
C GLN A 518 -7.90 -3.60 13.25
N HIS A 519 -7.88 -2.51 12.48
CA HIS A 519 -7.26 -2.42 11.16
C HIS A 519 -6.06 -1.47 11.25
N ALA A 520 -4.90 -1.90 10.74
CA ALA A 520 -3.68 -1.11 10.68
C ALA A 520 -2.67 -1.69 9.68
N GLN A 521 -1.96 -0.83 8.99
CA GLN A 521 -1.06 -1.21 7.90
C GLN A 521 0.28 -0.47 8.01
N LEU A 522 1.32 -1.07 7.44
CA LEU A 522 2.66 -0.51 7.41
C LEU A 522 3.25 -0.71 6.03
N GLN A 523 3.83 0.36 5.49
CA GLN A 523 4.70 0.32 4.32
C GLN A 523 5.86 1.28 4.56
N LEU A 524 7.08 0.87 4.21
CA LEU A 524 8.25 1.75 4.21
C LEU A 524 8.47 2.29 2.80
N TRP A 525 9.18 3.42 2.65
CA TRP A 525 9.55 3.93 1.33
C TRP A 525 10.24 2.84 0.51
N ARG A 526 9.58 2.39 -0.56
CA ARG A 526 10.01 1.24 -1.37
C ARG A 526 11.31 1.51 -2.11
N ASN A 527 12.11 0.46 -2.33
CA ASN A 527 13.35 0.50 -3.09
C ASN A 527 13.08 0.78 -4.58
N TRP A 528 13.38 2.01 -5.03
CA TRP A 528 13.31 2.41 -6.43
C TRP A 528 14.56 1.91 -7.16
N GLN A 529 14.39 1.09 -8.20
CA GLN A 529 15.48 0.28 -8.76
C GLN A 529 16.49 1.08 -9.58
N GLN A 530 16.07 2.17 -10.23
CA GLN A 530 16.97 2.98 -11.07
C GLN A 530 17.76 3.99 -10.22
N GLN A 531 19.07 4.07 -10.47
CA GLN A 531 19.97 5.07 -9.88
C GLN A 531 20.26 6.24 -10.82
N ASP A 532 19.90 6.10 -12.10
CA ASP A 532 19.98 7.13 -13.14
C ASP A 532 19.03 6.78 -14.30
N ALA A 533 18.97 7.63 -15.33
CA ALA A 533 18.13 7.42 -16.51
C ALA A 533 18.76 6.57 -17.62
N SER A 534 19.96 5.99 -17.42
CA SER A 534 20.73 5.35 -18.51
C SER A 534 20.07 4.11 -19.10
N GLN A 535 19.26 3.39 -18.31
CA GLN A 535 18.54 2.19 -18.75
C GLN A 535 17.09 2.48 -19.16
N LEU A 536 16.58 3.69 -18.95
CA LEU A 536 15.16 4.00 -19.06
C LEU A 536 14.60 3.68 -20.45
N GLU A 537 15.27 4.13 -21.51
CA GLU A 537 14.82 3.90 -22.89
C GLU A 537 14.78 2.40 -23.21
N SER A 538 15.81 1.65 -22.80
CA SER A 538 15.87 0.20 -23.02
C SER A 538 14.77 -0.56 -22.27
N LEU A 539 14.42 -0.11 -21.06
CA LEU A 539 13.36 -0.73 -20.26
C LEU A 539 11.97 -0.42 -20.84
N GLN A 540 11.73 0.82 -21.27
CA GLN A 540 10.47 1.23 -21.89
C GLN A 540 10.20 0.54 -23.24
N GLN A 541 11.25 0.17 -23.97
CA GLN A 541 11.16 -0.50 -25.28
C GLN A 541 11.19 -2.04 -25.19
N ARG A 542 11.21 -2.62 -23.98
CA ARG A 542 11.26 -4.08 -23.81
C ARG A 542 10.01 -4.75 -24.38
N GLU A 543 10.21 -5.67 -25.32
CA GLU A 543 9.12 -6.48 -25.86
C GLU A 543 8.64 -7.53 -24.86
N LEU A 544 7.32 -7.74 -24.79
CA LEU A 544 6.75 -8.80 -23.97
C LEU A 544 7.05 -10.19 -24.57
N PRO A 545 7.34 -11.20 -23.73
CA PRO A 545 7.46 -12.58 -24.15
C PRO A 545 6.25 -13.11 -24.94
N SER A 546 6.53 -14.05 -25.86
CA SER A 546 5.55 -14.53 -26.84
C SER A 546 4.35 -15.31 -26.26
N GLY A 547 4.43 -15.77 -25.01
CA GLY A 547 3.46 -16.68 -24.40
C GLY A 547 3.57 -18.15 -24.84
N LYS A 548 4.43 -18.48 -25.81
CA LYS A 548 4.53 -19.84 -26.39
C LYS A 548 5.48 -20.74 -25.58
N PRO A 549 5.17 -22.03 -25.40
CA PRO A 549 6.05 -22.95 -24.67
C PRO A 549 7.40 -23.10 -25.36
N ILE A 550 8.46 -23.23 -24.56
CA ILE A 550 9.81 -23.50 -25.01
C ILE A 550 9.92 -24.99 -25.34
N PRO A 551 10.46 -25.37 -26.51
CA PRO A 551 10.68 -26.77 -26.84
C PRO A 551 11.66 -27.42 -25.86
N VAL A 552 11.28 -28.58 -25.31
CA VAL A 552 12.15 -29.39 -24.43
C VAL A 552 12.40 -30.77 -25.04
N LYS A 553 13.54 -31.37 -24.71
CA LYS A 553 13.82 -32.77 -25.09
C LYS A 553 12.81 -33.68 -24.39
N ALA A 554 12.07 -34.48 -25.14
CA ALA A 554 11.03 -35.34 -24.56
C ALA A 554 11.62 -36.49 -23.74
N GLU A 555 11.02 -36.78 -22.58
CA GLU A 555 11.28 -38.02 -21.84
C GLU A 555 10.40 -39.14 -22.39
N THR A 556 10.96 -40.34 -22.52
CA THR A 556 10.22 -41.51 -23.04
C THR A 556 9.67 -42.39 -21.93
N ASN A 557 10.31 -42.36 -20.75
CA ASN A 557 9.88 -43.11 -19.58
C ASN A 557 8.93 -42.29 -18.69
N LEU A 558 7.63 -42.49 -18.89
CA LEU A 558 6.58 -41.80 -18.14
C LEU A 558 6.09 -42.64 -16.94
N PRO A 559 6.17 -42.11 -15.70
CA PRO A 559 5.74 -42.83 -14.52
C PRO A 559 4.21 -42.82 -14.38
N THR A 560 3.67 -43.78 -13.62
CA THR A 560 2.27 -43.72 -13.20
C THR A 560 2.12 -42.68 -12.09
N PHE A 561 1.18 -41.75 -12.27
CA PHE A 561 0.86 -40.70 -11.30
C PHE A 561 -0.60 -40.31 -11.42
N SER A 562 -1.25 -40.13 -10.27
CA SER A 562 -2.63 -39.69 -10.17
C SER A 562 -2.86 -38.89 -8.89
N PHE A 563 -3.79 -37.94 -8.93
CA PHE A 563 -4.25 -37.19 -7.77
C PHE A 563 -5.76 -36.97 -7.83
N GLU A 564 -6.39 -36.77 -6.68
CA GLU A 564 -7.82 -36.47 -6.61
C GLU A 564 -8.05 -34.96 -6.70
N GLY A 565 -8.99 -34.55 -7.56
CA GLY A 565 -9.29 -33.15 -7.81
C GLY A 565 -10.73 -32.93 -8.26
N TYR A 566 -10.94 -31.80 -8.95
CA TYR A 566 -12.23 -31.35 -9.46
C TYR A 566 -12.15 -31.09 -10.95
N GLN A 567 -13.17 -31.51 -11.68
CA GLN A 567 -13.27 -31.22 -13.11
C GLN A 567 -13.51 -29.72 -13.32
N THR A 568 -12.67 -29.10 -14.16
CA THR A 568 -12.83 -27.72 -14.63
C THR A 568 -12.80 -27.68 -16.16
N GLU A 569 -13.10 -26.53 -16.74
CA GLU A 569 -12.97 -26.31 -18.20
C GLU A 569 -11.52 -26.45 -18.68
N ARG A 570 -10.54 -26.26 -17.79
CA ARG A 570 -9.09 -26.31 -18.09
C ARG A 570 -8.44 -27.62 -17.64
N GLY A 571 -9.22 -28.70 -17.47
CA GLY A 571 -8.74 -29.98 -16.96
C GLY A 571 -9.02 -30.15 -15.47
N ILE A 572 -8.25 -31.00 -14.79
CA ILE A 572 -8.49 -31.32 -13.38
C ILE A 572 -7.70 -30.36 -12.49
N SER A 573 -8.40 -29.69 -11.56
CA SER A 573 -7.78 -28.83 -10.55
C SER A 573 -7.77 -29.50 -9.19
N SER A 574 -6.69 -29.33 -8.44
CA SER A 574 -6.53 -29.96 -7.11
C SER A 574 -7.47 -29.38 -6.05
N ARG A 575 -7.90 -28.12 -6.19
CA ARG A 575 -8.63 -27.37 -5.15
C ARG A 575 -9.69 -26.46 -5.77
N GLN A 576 -10.67 -26.07 -4.94
CA GLN A 576 -11.63 -25.02 -5.25
C GLN A 576 -11.52 -23.92 -4.20
N LEU A 577 -11.15 -22.72 -4.63
CA LEU A 577 -10.88 -21.58 -3.75
C LEU A 577 -11.86 -20.44 -4.04
N ALA A 578 -12.33 -19.80 -2.99
CA ALA A 578 -13.07 -18.55 -3.09
C ALA A 578 -12.10 -17.38 -2.86
N LEU A 579 -11.84 -16.59 -3.90
CA LEU A 579 -10.83 -15.54 -3.87
C LEU A 579 -11.46 -14.18 -3.55
N ILE A 580 -10.94 -13.48 -2.57
CA ILE A 580 -11.19 -12.04 -2.34
C ILE A 580 -9.92 -11.29 -2.72
N LEU A 581 -9.97 -10.59 -3.85
CA LEU A 581 -8.83 -9.89 -4.40
C LEU A 581 -8.94 -8.39 -4.08
N PRO A 582 -8.16 -7.86 -3.13
CA PRO A 582 -8.08 -6.42 -2.93
C PRO A 582 -7.48 -5.75 -4.17
N THR A 583 -7.92 -4.53 -4.50
CA THR A 583 -7.29 -3.71 -5.56
C THR A 583 -6.34 -2.64 -5.01
N SER A 584 -6.16 -2.59 -3.70
CA SER A 584 -5.22 -1.68 -3.04
C SER A 584 -4.76 -2.21 -1.68
N LEU A 585 -3.66 -1.66 -1.18
CA LEU A 585 -3.19 -1.93 0.18
C LEU A 585 -4.29 -1.68 1.22
N CYS A 586 -4.97 -0.54 1.14
CA CYS A 586 -6.03 -0.14 2.08
C CYS A 586 -7.15 -1.18 2.20
N SER A 587 -7.59 -1.79 1.09
CA SER A 587 -8.61 -2.85 1.13
C SER A 587 -8.04 -4.23 1.51
N GLY A 588 -6.72 -4.44 1.45
CA GLY A 588 -6.08 -5.73 1.70
C GLY A 588 -6.34 -6.34 3.07
N GLN A 589 -6.17 -5.60 4.16
CA GLN A 589 -6.45 -6.15 5.49
C GLN A 589 -7.96 -6.42 5.69
N ILE A 590 -8.82 -5.58 5.13
CA ILE A 590 -10.27 -5.81 5.16
C ILE A 590 -10.62 -7.09 4.40
N SER A 591 -10.07 -7.30 3.21
CA SER A 591 -10.22 -8.56 2.46
C SER A 591 -9.81 -9.79 3.29
N ARG A 592 -8.69 -9.71 4.02
CA ARG A 592 -8.25 -10.78 4.92
C ARG A 592 -9.20 -11.01 6.10
N MET A 593 -9.73 -9.94 6.70
CA MET A 593 -10.73 -10.03 7.76
C MET A 593 -12.02 -10.69 7.25
N ILE A 594 -12.46 -10.34 6.05
CA ILE A 594 -13.64 -10.93 5.41
C ILE A 594 -13.39 -12.40 5.07
N ALA A 595 -12.26 -12.74 4.45
CA ALA A 595 -11.92 -14.14 4.15
C ALA A 595 -11.88 -15.00 5.41
N SER A 596 -11.20 -14.53 6.47
CA SER A 596 -11.17 -15.24 7.76
C SER A 596 -12.54 -15.36 8.43
N HIS A 597 -13.42 -14.39 8.23
CA HIS A 597 -14.79 -14.46 8.71
C HIS A 597 -15.61 -15.52 7.96
N LEU A 598 -15.55 -15.52 6.64
CA LEU A 598 -16.30 -16.48 5.79
C LEU A 598 -15.80 -17.92 5.96
N ASP A 599 -14.50 -18.13 6.16
CA ASP A 599 -13.97 -19.45 6.51
C ASP A 599 -14.57 -19.97 7.82
N LYS A 600 -14.77 -19.09 8.82
CA LYS A 600 -15.36 -19.48 10.11
C LYS A 600 -16.84 -19.79 10.03
N THR A 601 -17.57 -19.26 9.03
CA THR A 601 -18.99 -19.58 8.81
C THR A 601 -19.19 -20.87 8.03
N GLU A 602 -18.11 -21.49 7.53
CA GLU A 602 -18.13 -22.67 6.66
C GLU A 602 -18.95 -22.49 5.36
N LEU A 603 -19.08 -21.25 4.88
CA LEU A 603 -19.82 -20.94 3.65
C LEU A 603 -19.17 -21.64 2.43
N GLY A 604 -19.96 -22.31 1.59
CA GLY A 604 -19.46 -22.99 0.39
C GLY A 604 -18.88 -24.39 0.62
N LYS A 605 -18.85 -24.88 1.87
CA LYS A 605 -18.24 -26.17 2.23
C LYS A 605 -18.95 -27.36 1.57
N ASP A 606 -20.29 -27.31 1.46
CA ASP A 606 -21.10 -28.35 0.81
C ASP A 606 -20.90 -28.36 -0.72
N GLU A 607 -20.54 -27.22 -1.30
CA GLU A 607 -20.16 -27.04 -2.71
C GLU A 607 -18.68 -27.43 -2.98
N GLY A 608 -17.96 -27.80 -1.92
CA GLY A 608 -16.57 -28.25 -1.99
C GLY A 608 -15.55 -27.11 -2.09
N ILE A 609 -15.91 -25.89 -1.64
CA ILE A 609 -14.95 -24.80 -1.45
C ILE A 609 -14.02 -25.15 -0.30
N ALA A 610 -12.71 -25.15 -0.57
CA ALA A 610 -11.70 -25.56 0.39
C ALA A 610 -11.34 -24.47 1.40
N GLN A 611 -11.37 -23.20 0.97
CA GLN A 611 -11.05 -22.03 1.79
C GLN A 611 -11.38 -20.73 1.02
N PHE A 612 -11.62 -19.66 1.77
CA PHE A 612 -11.55 -18.29 1.32
C PHE A 612 -10.11 -17.78 1.40
N VAL A 613 -9.63 -17.13 0.34
CA VAL A 613 -8.27 -16.59 0.30
C VAL A 613 -8.33 -15.10 0.00
N ALA A 614 -7.59 -14.31 0.77
CA ALA A 614 -7.29 -12.92 0.42
C ALA A 614 -5.82 -12.77 0.07
N LEU A 615 -5.54 -12.24 -1.12
CA LEU A 615 -4.17 -11.96 -1.59
C LEU A 615 -3.81 -10.51 -1.28
N VAL A 616 -3.36 -10.27 -0.05
CA VAL A 616 -3.03 -8.92 0.44
C VAL A 616 -1.69 -8.45 -0.12
N HIS A 617 -1.66 -7.27 -0.74
CA HIS A 617 -0.46 -6.67 -1.34
C HIS A 617 -0.38 -5.15 -1.07
N THR A 618 0.75 -4.54 -1.44
CA THR A 618 1.03 -3.10 -1.27
C THR A 618 0.74 -2.24 -2.51
N GLU A 619 0.39 -2.87 -3.64
CA GLU A 619 0.20 -2.16 -4.91
C GLU A 619 -1.23 -1.62 -5.09
N GLY A 620 -1.45 -0.83 -6.14
CA GLY A 620 -2.75 -0.25 -6.52
C GLY A 620 -2.99 1.17 -6.00
N CYS A 621 -2.27 1.61 -4.97
CA CYS A 621 -2.38 2.96 -4.38
C CYS A 621 -1.02 3.69 -4.41
N GLY A 622 -1.01 4.97 -4.79
CA GLY A 622 0.20 5.82 -4.75
C GLY A 622 1.41 5.23 -5.48
N VAL A 623 1.20 4.71 -6.70
CA VAL A 623 2.23 4.08 -7.55
C VAL A 623 2.28 4.69 -8.95
N SER A 624 3.44 4.63 -9.59
CA SER A 624 3.62 5.09 -10.98
C SER A 624 2.73 4.33 -11.98
N SER A 625 2.38 5.00 -13.08
CA SER A 625 1.64 4.41 -14.21
C SER A 625 2.55 3.56 -15.10
N GLY A 626 2.01 3.02 -16.20
CA GLY A 626 2.80 2.40 -17.26
C GLY A 626 3.14 0.95 -16.94
N GLU A 627 4.41 0.56 -17.07
CA GLU A 627 4.84 -0.83 -16.93
C GLU A 627 4.49 -1.43 -15.56
N SER A 628 4.66 -0.66 -14.48
CA SER A 628 4.33 -1.11 -13.11
C SER A 628 2.84 -1.43 -12.96
N GLU A 629 1.96 -0.55 -13.47
CA GLU A 629 0.51 -0.76 -13.45
C GLU A 629 0.09 -1.95 -14.33
N ALA A 630 0.71 -2.11 -15.51
CA ALA A 630 0.47 -3.24 -16.39
C ALA A 630 0.93 -4.58 -15.77
N LEU A 631 2.08 -4.59 -15.10
CA LEU A 631 2.59 -5.75 -14.35
C LEU A 631 1.64 -6.11 -13.21
N TYR A 632 1.19 -5.13 -12.43
CA TYR A 632 0.21 -5.30 -11.38
C TYR A 632 -1.11 -5.89 -11.90
N ALA A 633 -1.71 -5.27 -12.93
CA ALA A 633 -2.96 -5.71 -13.54
C ALA A 633 -2.87 -7.14 -14.07
N ARG A 634 -1.79 -7.45 -14.81
CA ARG A 634 -1.53 -8.80 -15.33
C ARG A 634 -1.42 -9.84 -14.22
N THR A 635 -0.75 -9.51 -13.12
CA THR A 635 -0.62 -10.40 -11.96
C THR A 635 -1.98 -10.69 -11.34
N LEU A 636 -2.81 -9.66 -11.12
CA LEU A 636 -4.16 -9.84 -10.57
C LEU A 636 -5.06 -10.66 -11.51
N LEU A 637 -5.03 -10.39 -12.82
CA LEU A 637 -5.79 -11.15 -13.82
C LEU A 637 -5.37 -12.63 -13.87
N GLY A 638 -4.07 -12.90 -13.68
CA GLY A 638 -3.55 -14.26 -13.52
C GLY A 638 -4.21 -15.01 -12.37
N TYR A 639 -4.36 -14.37 -11.20
CA TYR A 639 -5.07 -14.95 -10.07
C TYR A 639 -6.58 -15.06 -10.26
N LEU A 640 -7.23 -14.05 -10.85
CA LEU A 640 -8.68 -14.09 -11.14
C LEU A 640 -9.06 -15.27 -12.04
N THR A 641 -8.16 -15.63 -12.96
CA THR A 641 -8.38 -16.71 -13.94
C THR A 641 -7.67 -18.02 -13.57
N HIS A 642 -7.15 -18.11 -12.34
CA HIS A 642 -6.36 -19.23 -11.89
C HIS A 642 -7.22 -20.52 -11.82
N PRO A 643 -6.73 -21.69 -12.29
CA PRO A 643 -7.54 -22.92 -12.34
C PRO A 643 -8.14 -23.37 -11.00
N ALA A 644 -7.44 -23.12 -9.89
CA ALA A 644 -7.91 -23.42 -8.54
C ALA A 644 -8.98 -22.45 -8.00
N VAL A 645 -9.24 -21.32 -8.67
CA VAL A 645 -10.24 -20.33 -8.24
C VAL A 645 -11.61 -20.74 -8.77
N HIS A 646 -12.55 -20.98 -7.86
CA HIS A 646 -13.94 -21.28 -8.18
C HIS A 646 -14.72 -20.00 -8.47
N SER A 647 -14.58 -19.02 -7.58
CA SER A 647 -15.24 -17.72 -7.68
C SER A 647 -14.32 -16.66 -7.12
N ALA A 648 -14.34 -15.47 -7.71
CA ALA A 648 -13.52 -14.36 -7.27
C ALA A 648 -14.36 -13.09 -7.09
N PHE A 649 -13.97 -12.32 -6.08
CA PHE A 649 -14.58 -11.07 -5.69
C PHE A 649 -13.50 -9.99 -5.60
N LEU A 650 -13.68 -8.86 -6.28
CA LEU A 650 -12.79 -7.72 -6.18
C LEU A 650 -13.30 -6.72 -5.15
N LEU A 651 -12.43 -6.39 -4.19
CA LEU A 651 -12.72 -5.40 -3.15
C LEU A 651 -11.81 -4.19 -3.32
N GLU A 652 -12.42 -3.10 -3.79
CA GLU A 652 -11.74 -1.81 -3.83
C GLU A 652 -11.91 -1.04 -2.53
N HIS A 653 -11.02 -0.09 -2.32
CA HIS A 653 -11.18 0.88 -1.26
C HIS A 653 -12.08 2.04 -1.73
N GLY A 654 -11.81 2.59 -2.91
CA GLY A 654 -12.55 3.64 -3.62
C GLY A 654 -11.71 4.85 -4.05
N CYS A 655 -10.51 5.03 -3.51
CA CYS A 655 -9.63 6.18 -3.75
C CYS A 655 -8.27 5.83 -4.35
N GLU A 656 -8.02 4.54 -4.57
CA GLU A 656 -6.82 4.05 -5.22
C GLU A 656 -6.77 4.43 -6.70
N LYS A 657 -5.60 4.24 -7.29
CA LYS A 657 -5.39 4.54 -8.72
C LYS A 657 -6.08 3.49 -9.59
N THR A 658 -5.91 2.22 -9.26
CA THR A 658 -6.44 1.09 -10.03
C THR A 658 -7.73 0.57 -9.39
N HIS A 659 -8.85 1.23 -9.68
CA HIS A 659 -10.18 0.91 -9.15
C HIS A 659 -10.88 -0.24 -9.89
N ASN A 660 -12.03 -0.70 -9.40
CA ASN A 660 -12.82 -1.78 -9.99
C ASN A 660 -13.15 -1.57 -11.47
N ASP A 661 -13.47 -0.34 -11.91
CA ASP A 661 -13.75 -0.10 -13.33
C ASP A 661 -12.53 -0.36 -14.23
N TYR A 662 -11.31 -0.06 -13.77
CA TYR A 662 -10.10 -0.40 -14.50
C TYR A 662 -9.99 -1.92 -14.65
N MET A 663 -10.20 -2.66 -13.55
CA MET A 663 -10.15 -4.11 -13.58
C MET A 663 -11.26 -4.71 -14.47
N ARG A 664 -12.45 -4.12 -14.51
CA ARG A 664 -13.52 -4.53 -15.45
C ARG A 664 -13.06 -4.39 -16.90
N HIS A 665 -12.48 -3.25 -17.26
CA HIS A 665 -11.94 -3.05 -18.61
C HIS A 665 -10.82 -4.04 -18.93
N ALA A 666 -9.89 -4.24 -18.00
CA ALA A 666 -8.79 -5.20 -18.19
C ALA A 666 -9.29 -6.65 -18.32
N ILE A 667 -10.37 -7.02 -17.62
CA ILE A 667 -11.06 -8.31 -17.79
C ILE A 667 -11.70 -8.43 -19.18
N GLN A 668 -12.37 -7.37 -19.65
CA GLN A 668 -13.00 -7.33 -20.98
C GLN A 668 -11.97 -7.44 -22.11
N GLU A 669 -10.81 -6.82 -21.98
CA GLU A 669 -9.69 -6.93 -22.95
C GLU A 669 -9.14 -8.35 -23.07
N LEU A 670 -9.39 -9.21 -22.08
CA LEU A 670 -9.07 -10.64 -22.13
C LEU A 670 -10.20 -11.52 -22.67
N ASP A 671 -11.27 -10.92 -23.21
CA ASP A 671 -12.51 -11.59 -23.66
C ASP A 671 -13.22 -12.37 -22.53
N LEU A 672 -13.15 -11.87 -21.30
CA LEU A 672 -13.83 -12.44 -20.12
C LEU A 672 -15.04 -11.58 -19.73
N ASP A 673 -16.06 -12.20 -19.14
CA ASP A 673 -17.26 -11.50 -18.67
C ASP A 673 -17.05 -10.94 -17.24
N PRO A 674 -17.07 -9.61 -17.02
CA PRO A 674 -17.00 -9.03 -15.69
C PRO A 674 -18.17 -9.41 -14.76
N GLY A 675 -19.30 -9.86 -15.32
CA GLY A 675 -20.48 -10.31 -14.58
C GLY A 675 -20.26 -11.62 -13.79
N GLU A 676 -19.20 -12.36 -14.11
CA GLU A 676 -18.81 -13.58 -13.38
C GLU A 676 -18.11 -13.29 -12.04
N TYR A 677 -17.77 -12.04 -11.77
CA TYR A 677 -17.04 -11.61 -10.58
C TYR A 677 -17.91 -10.76 -9.64
N GLY A 678 -17.58 -10.81 -8.36
CA GLY A 678 -18.18 -9.95 -7.35
C GLY A 678 -17.43 -8.63 -7.22
N TRP A 679 -18.14 -7.57 -6.84
CA TRP A 679 -17.60 -6.21 -6.78
C TRP A 679 -18.14 -5.43 -5.59
N ALA A 680 -17.26 -4.85 -4.77
CA ALA A 680 -17.61 -3.90 -3.73
C ALA A 680 -16.52 -2.84 -3.55
N SER A 681 -16.91 -1.74 -2.93
CA SER A 681 -16.10 -0.57 -2.63
C SER A 681 -16.34 -0.14 -1.19
N ILE A 682 -15.30 -0.16 -0.36
CA ILE A 682 -15.45 0.20 1.06
C ILE A 682 -16.00 1.63 1.22
N GLN A 683 -15.48 2.60 0.46
CA GLN A 683 -15.87 4.01 0.56
C GLN A 683 -17.20 4.35 -0.09
N LEU A 684 -17.62 3.58 -1.11
CA LEU A 684 -18.87 3.84 -1.84
C LEU A 684 -20.05 3.02 -1.28
N ASP A 685 -19.79 1.85 -0.71
CA ASP A 685 -20.83 0.96 -0.17
C ASP A 685 -21.12 1.20 1.33
N GLY A 686 -20.61 2.29 1.92
CA GLY A 686 -20.96 2.71 3.28
C GLY A 686 -20.11 2.08 4.40
N GLY A 687 -18.83 1.83 4.10
CA GLY A 687 -17.84 1.47 5.10
C GLY A 687 -17.58 -0.04 5.21
N ILE A 688 -16.73 -0.41 6.16
CA ILE A 688 -16.19 -1.77 6.30
C ILE A 688 -17.31 -2.81 6.50
N ALA A 689 -18.27 -2.50 7.38
CA ALA A 689 -19.32 -3.44 7.76
C ALA A 689 -20.26 -3.79 6.59
N LEU A 690 -20.73 -2.77 5.86
CA LEU A 690 -21.64 -2.95 4.73
C LEU A 690 -20.95 -3.59 3.51
N ALA A 691 -19.68 -3.26 3.28
CA ALA A 691 -18.87 -3.93 2.26
C ALA A 691 -18.74 -5.44 2.55
N ARG A 692 -18.48 -5.83 3.82
CA ARG A 692 -18.45 -7.25 4.22
C ARG A 692 -19.78 -7.96 3.92
N GLU A 693 -20.91 -7.37 4.32
CA GLU A 693 -22.23 -7.97 4.08
C GLU A 693 -22.52 -8.16 2.59
N LYS A 694 -22.06 -7.22 1.74
CA LYS A 694 -22.18 -7.34 0.29
C LYS A 694 -21.34 -8.48 -0.28
N VAL A 695 -20.11 -8.66 0.22
CA VAL A 695 -19.24 -9.80 -0.16
C VAL A 695 -19.87 -11.13 0.25
N GLU A 696 -20.31 -11.25 1.49
CA GLU A 696 -20.95 -12.47 2.03
C GLU A 696 -22.19 -12.86 1.23
N ARG A 697 -23.07 -11.87 0.96
CA ARG A 697 -24.28 -12.09 0.15
C ARG A 697 -23.95 -12.60 -1.25
N TRP A 698 -22.96 -12.01 -1.91
CA TRP A 698 -22.57 -12.40 -3.26
C TRP A 698 -22.06 -13.83 -3.33
N PHE A 699 -21.16 -14.24 -2.41
CA PHE A 699 -20.66 -15.62 -2.40
C PHE A 699 -21.76 -16.63 -2.11
N ASN A 700 -22.65 -16.33 -1.16
CA ASN A 700 -23.79 -17.18 -0.86
C ASN A 700 -24.71 -17.37 -2.09
N GLU A 701 -25.05 -16.28 -2.78
CA GLU A 701 -25.86 -16.35 -4.01
C GLU A 701 -25.13 -17.11 -5.14
N ARG A 702 -23.82 -16.91 -5.30
CA ARG A 702 -22.99 -17.58 -6.30
C ARG A 702 -22.96 -19.09 -6.08
N PHE A 703 -22.71 -19.55 -4.85
CA PHE A 703 -22.65 -20.99 -4.54
C PHE A 703 -24.00 -21.69 -4.70
N GLN A 704 -25.10 -21.03 -4.31
CA GLN A 704 -26.45 -21.54 -4.54
C GLN A 704 -26.78 -21.70 -6.03
N ARG A 705 -26.23 -20.83 -6.90
CA ARG A 705 -26.45 -20.87 -8.34
C ARG A 705 -25.63 -21.94 -9.05
N GLU A 706 -24.37 -22.13 -8.67
CA GLU A 706 -23.43 -23.00 -9.39
C GLU A 706 -23.41 -24.45 -8.88
N GLY A 707 -23.67 -24.67 -7.59
CA GLY A 707 -23.63 -25.98 -6.97
C GLY A 707 -22.22 -26.60 -6.91
N ALA A 708 -22.15 -27.85 -6.46
CA ALA A 708 -20.88 -28.55 -6.28
C ALA A 708 -20.27 -29.02 -7.60
N ARG A 709 -18.97 -28.77 -7.83
CA ARG A 709 -18.23 -29.35 -8.96
C ARG A 709 -17.98 -30.85 -8.76
N THR A 710 -17.89 -31.57 -9.88
CA THR A 710 -17.68 -33.03 -9.89
C THR A 710 -16.22 -33.37 -9.57
N ARG A 711 -16.01 -34.33 -8.65
CA ARG A 711 -14.70 -34.92 -8.34
C ARG A 711 -14.18 -35.74 -9.53
N ALA A 712 -12.88 -35.67 -9.79
CA ALA A 712 -12.22 -36.44 -10.85
C ALA A 712 -10.77 -36.77 -10.48
N THR A 713 -10.24 -37.87 -11.03
CA THR A 713 -8.84 -38.27 -10.87
C THR A 713 -7.97 -37.66 -11.97
N GLY A 714 -7.05 -36.78 -11.57
CA GLY A 714 -6.06 -36.15 -12.42
C GLY A 714 -4.87 -37.06 -12.71
N SER A 715 -4.12 -36.71 -13.76
CA SER A 715 -2.91 -37.42 -14.20
C SER A 715 -1.77 -36.42 -14.50
N LEU A 716 -0.61 -36.88 -14.99
CA LEU A 716 0.53 -35.98 -15.27
C LEU A 716 0.21 -34.87 -16.27
N LYS A 717 -0.71 -35.10 -17.21
CA LYS A 717 -1.14 -34.08 -18.17
C LYS A 717 -1.88 -32.91 -17.50
N ASP A 718 -2.49 -33.17 -16.34
CA ASP A 718 -3.28 -32.19 -15.59
C ASP A 718 -2.39 -31.42 -14.59
N LEU A 719 -1.13 -31.81 -14.44
CA LEU A 719 -0.19 -31.17 -13.52
C LEU A 719 0.29 -29.82 -14.08
N ARG A 720 0.08 -28.76 -13.30
CA ARG A 720 0.60 -27.41 -13.53
C ARG A 720 1.60 -27.06 -12.43
N LEU A 721 2.88 -27.24 -12.73
CA LEU A 721 3.97 -27.21 -11.77
C LEU A 721 4.81 -25.93 -11.91
N GLY A 722 4.95 -25.19 -10.81
CA GLY A 722 6.02 -24.20 -10.66
C GLY A 722 7.29 -24.86 -10.12
N LEU A 723 8.46 -24.51 -10.63
CA LEU A 723 9.75 -24.93 -10.05
C LEU A 723 10.61 -23.70 -9.78
N MET A 724 10.99 -23.51 -8.53
CA MET A 724 11.77 -22.37 -8.06
C MET A 724 12.95 -22.85 -7.21
N THR A 725 14.11 -22.19 -7.29
CA THR A 725 15.32 -22.60 -6.55
C THR A 725 15.95 -21.44 -5.81
N SER A 726 16.40 -21.68 -4.57
CA SER A 726 17.14 -20.73 -3.74
C SER A 726 18.51 -21.31 -3.36
N GLY A 727 19.56 -20.54 -3.63
CA GLY A 727 20.96 -20.95 -3.47
C GLY A 727 21.46 -21.91 -4.56
N GLU A 728 22.62 -22.51 -4.35
CA GLU A 728 23.26 -23.39 -5.36
C GLU A 728 22.57 -24.76 -5.46
N VAL A 729 22.27 -25.17 -6.69
CA VAL A 729 21.65 -26.47 -7.00
C VAL A 729 22.75 -27.45 -7.41
N SER A 730 22.84 -28.60 -6.73
CA SER A 730 23.79 -29.64 -7.11
C SER A 730 23.47 -30.24 -8.49
N GLU A 731 24.47 -30.76 -9.19
CA GLU A 731 24.27 -31.44 -10.48
C GLU A 731 23.31 -32.64 -10.36
N ASN A 732 23.32 -33.35 -9.22
CA ASN A 732 22.41 -34.47 -8.97
C ASN A 732 20.97 -33.99 -8.79
N ALA A 733 20.75 -32.97 -7.96
CA ALA A 733 19.44 -32.35 -7.78
C ALA A 733 18.88 -31.81 -9.09
N ALA A 734 19.72 -31.11 -9.86
CA ALA A 734 19.41 -30.58 -11.18
C ALA A 734 19.00 -31.68 -12.17
N ALA A 735 19.71 -32.82 -12.18
CA ALA A 735 19.37 -33.96 -13.04
C ALA A 735 18.01 -34.59 -12.68
N ILE A 736 17.69 -34.74 -11.39
CA ILE A 736 16.41 -35.27 -10.91
C ILE A 736 15.26 -34.34 -11.31
N LEU A 737 15.43 -33.04 -11.08
CA LEU A 737 14.43 -32.02 -11.42
C LEU A 737 14.26 -31.88 -12.94
N ALA A 738 15.34 -31.97 -13.72
CA ALA A 738 15.30 -32.00 -15.18
C ALA A 738 14.46 -33.19 -15.69
N LYS A 739 14.67 -34.38 -15.13
CA LYS A 739 13.89 -35.58 -15.46
C LYS A 739 12.39 -35.35 -15.17
N LEU A 740 12.05 -34.82 -13.99
CA LEU A 740 10.67 -34.49 -13.63
C LEU A 740 10.03 -33.52 -14.63
N CYS A 741 10.70 -32.40 -14.95
CA CYS A 741 10.18 -31.40 -15.88
C CYS A 741 9.86 -32.02 -17.25
N ARG A 742 10.76 -32.86 -17.78
CA ARG A 742 10.53 -33.54 -19.07
C ARG A 742 9.40 -34.57 -18.99
N GLN A 743 9.23 -35.29 -17.88
CA GLN A 743 8.12 -36.24 -17.68
C GLN A 743 6.76 -35.53 -17.67
N VAL A 744 6.66 -34.39 -16.99
CA VAL A 744 5.43 -33.58 -16.94
C VAL A 744 5.09 -33.05 -18.33
N VAL A 745 6.05 -32.41 -19.01
CA VAL A 745 5.82 -31.81 -20.34
C VAL A 745 5.53 -32.88 -21.41
N ALA A 746 6.24 -34.01 -21.39
CA ALA A 746 5.98 -35.12 -22.33
C ALA A 746 4.59 -35.75 -22.13
N SER A 747 4.01 -35.63 -20.94
CA SER A 747 2.64 -36.06 -20.66
C SER A 747 1.57 -35.04 -21.05
N GLY A 748 1.96 -33.84 -21.49
CA GLY A 748 1.05 -32.73 -21.81
C GLY A 748 0.75 -31.79 -20.64
N GLY A 749 1.51 -31.88 -19.54
CA GLY A 749 1.40 -30.98 -18.39
C GLY A 749 2.15 -29.65 -18.60
N THR A 750 2.07 -28.76 -17.61
CA THR A 750 2.70 -27.43 -17.64
C THR A 750 3.79 -27.34 -16.59
N VAL A 751 4.95 -26.81 -16.97
CA VAL A 751 6.05 -26.48 -16.06
C VAL A 751 6.43 -25.02 -16.27
N VAL A 752 6.47 -24.23 -15.20
CA VAL A 752 6.91 -22.84 -15.24
C VAL A 752 8.08 -22.64 -14.28
N ILE A 753 9.17 -22.05 -14.79
CA ILE A 753 10.37 -21.72 -13.99
C ILE A 753 10.62 -20.22 -14.04
N PRO A 754 10.80 -19.54 -12.90
CA PRO A 754 11.23 -18.15 -12.88
C PRO A 754 12.65 -17.97 -13.46
N GLU A 755 12.86 -16.93 -14.26
CA GLU A 755 14.13 -16.60 -14.92
C GLU A 755 15.31 -16.43 -13.93
N ASN A 756 15.02 -15.99 -12.71
CA ASN A 756 16.02 -15.82 -11.65
C ASN A 756 16.34 -17.12 -10.90
N SER A 757 15.71 -18.26 -11.23
CA SER A 757 15.98 -19.55 -10.58
C SER A 757 17.38 -20.05 -10.95
N THR A 758 18.20 -20.30 -9.93
CA THR A 758 19.59 -20.77 -10.08
C THR A 758 19.74 -22.05 -10.90
N ILE A 759 18.71 -22.91 -10.94
CA ILE A 759 18.72 -24.14 -11.76
C ILE A 759 18.88 -23.87 -13.26
N LEU A 760 18.45 -22.70 -13.76
CA LEU A 760 18.64 -22.29 -15.16
C LEU A 760 20.12 -21.96 -15.48
N LYS A 761 21.00 -21.98 -14.47
CA LYS A 761 22.45 -21.81 -14.61
C LYS A 761 23.22 -23.13 -14.36
N THR A 762 22.54 -24.23 -14.01
CA THR A 762 23.19 -25.51 -13.68
C THR A 762 23.26 -26.42 -14.91
N GLY A 763 24.45 -26.97 -15.20
CA GLY A 763 24.75 -27.68 -16.44
C GLY A 763 23.86 -28.91 -16.69
N ALA A 764 23.68 -29.77 -15.68
CA ALA A 764 22.82 -30.96 -15.81
C ALA A 764 21.37 -30.62 -16.13
N PHE A 765 20.88 -29.43 -15.76
CA PHE A 765 19.53 -29.00 -16.12
C PHE A 765 19.48 -28.41 -17.53
N THR A 766 20.32 -27.40 -17.79
CA THR A 766 20.28 -26.63 -19.04
C THR A 766 20.54 -27.51 -20.27
N GLN A 767 21.57 -28.37 -20.22
CA GLN A 767 21.92 -29.27 -21.32
C GLN A 767 20.83 -30.33 -21.60
N THR A 768 20.02 -30.64 -20.59
CA THR A 768 19.03 -31.72 -20.61
C THR A 768 17.64 -31.22 -21.01
N VAL A 769 17.26 -30.02 -20.57
CA VAL A 769 15.90 -29.47 -20.72
C VAL A 769 15.83 -28.40 -21.81
N LEU A 770 16.79 -27.47 -21.84
CA LEU A 770 16.69 -26.23 -22.60
C LEU A 770 17.47 -26.29 -23.93
N PRO A 771 17.02 -25.56 -24.96
CA PRO A 771 17.87 -25.18 -26.09
C PRO A 771 18.92 -24.13 -25.65
N GLU A 772 20.02 -23.98 -26.40
CA GLU A 772 21.14 -23.08 -26.05
C GLU A 772 20.73 -21.61 -25.84
N ASP A 773 19.73 -21.11 -26.57
CA ASP A 773 19.28 -19.71 -26.54
C ASP A 773 17.88 -19.51 -25.90
N ALA A 774 17.51 -20.34 -24.93
CA ALA A 774 16.20 -20.24 -24.28
C ALA A 774 16.05 -18.88 -23.55
N LYS A 775 15.03 -18.10 -23.95
CA LYS A 775 14.62 -16.85 -23.27
C LYS A 775 13.31 -17.06 -22.51
N ALA A 776 12.96 -16.09 -21.66
CA ALA A 776 11.64 -16.05 -21.05
C ALA A 776 10.53 -16.15 -22.12
N SER A 777 9.57 -17.05 -21.89
CA SER A 777 8.42 -17.23 -22.74
C SER A 777 7.14 -16.64 -22.16
N LEU A 778 7.13 -16.35 -20.86
CA LEU A 778 6.06 -15.64 -20.17
C LEU A 778 6.60 -14.37 -19.54
N ALA A 779 5.85 -13.29 -19.65
CA ALA A 779 6.09 -12.10 -18.84
C ALA A 779 5.78 -12.40 -17.36
N TYR A 780 6.29 -11.57 -16.45
CA TYR A 780 5.97 -11.71 -15.03
C TYR A 780 4.45 -11.70 -14.80
N GLY A 781 3.94 -12.73 -14.12
CA GLY A 781 2.52 -12.90 -13.82
C GLY A 781 1.63 -13.22 -15.03
N GLN A 782 2.20 -13.47 -16.21
CA GLN A 782 1.42 -13.85 -17.40
C GLN A 782 0.91 -15.29 -17.27
N MET A 783 -0.40 -15.48 -17.45
CA MET A 783 -1.02 -16.79 -17.48
C MET A 783 -0.44 -17.68 -18.59
N ALA A 784 -0.02 -18.90 -18.23
CA ALA A 784 0.40 -19.94 -19.15
C ALA A 784 -0.82 -20.55 -19.87
N ARG A 785 -1.17 -20.01 -21.04
CA ARG A 785 -2.36 -20.45 -21.80
C ARG A 785 -2.20 -21.79 -22.50
N ALA A 786 -0.97 -22.19 -22.81
CA ALA A 786 -0.65 -23.45 -23.46
C ALA A 786 0.13 -24.35 -22.49
N ALA A 787 -0.15 -25.65 -22.54
CA ALA A 787 0.66 -26.62 -21.81
C ALA A 787 2.06 -26.72 -22.42
N GLY A 788 3.05 -26.96 -21.57
CA GLY A 788 4.45 -27.09 -21.98
C GLY A 788 5.41 -26.51 -20.94
N PHE A 789 6.65 -26.32 -21.37
CA PHE A 789 7.69 -25.72 -20.53
C PHE A 789 7.75 -24.20 -20.76
N HIS A 790 7.77 -23.44 -19.68
CA HIS A 790 7.84 -21.99 -19.73
C HIS A 790 8.90 -21.44 -18.79
N VAL A 791 9.52 -20.34 -19.21
CA VAL A 791 10.34 -19.50 -18.33
C VAL A 791 9.59 -18.18 -18.15
N MET A 792 9.35 -17.78 -16.91
CA MET A 792 8.70 -16.52 -16.56
C MET A 792 9.74 -15.45 -16.24
N GLU A 793 9.63 -14.27 -16.85
CA GLU A 793 10.44 -13.11 -16.47
C GLU A 793 10.36 -12.84 -14.97
N SER A 794 11.48 -12.49 -14.35
CA SER A 794 11.58 -12.23 -12.91
C SER A 794 12.47 -11.02 -12.67
N PRO A 795 11.90 -9.79 -12.82
CA PRO A 795 12.69 -8.56 -12.93
C PRO A 795 13.50 -8.25 -11.66
N ILE A 796 13.02 -8.66 -10.49
CA ILE A 796 13.68 -8.45 -9.20
C ILE A 796 13.97 -9.80 -8.55
N PRO A 797 15.17 -10.04 -7.99
CA PRO A 797 15.54 -11.29 -7.32
C PRO A 797 15.00 -11.38 -5.89
N HIS A 798 13.71 -11.12 -5.68
CA HIS A 798 13.05 -11.26 -4.37
C HIS A 798 12.19 -12.53 -4.33
N TRP A 799 12.35 -13.33 -3.26
CA TRP A 799 11.69 -14.64 -3.14
C TRP A 799 10.16 -14.56 -3.26
N VAL A 800 9.50 -13.77 -2.39
CA VAL A 800 8.04 -13.67 -2.36
C VAL A 800 7.45 -13.01 -3.62
N GLU A 801 8.10 -11.98 -4.17
CA GLU A 801 7.67 -11.38 -5.44
C GLU A 801 7.75 -12.40 -6.58
N THR A 802 8.82 -13.19 -6.65
CA THR A 802 8.94 -14.24 -7.66
C THR A 802 7.85 -15.31 -7.49
N LEU A 803 7.60 -15.73 -6.25
CA LEU A 803 6.54 -16.69 -5.90
C LEU A 803 5.15 -16.19 -6.31
N THR A 804 4.90 -14.90 -6.10
CA THR A 804 3.64 -14.22 -6.46
C THR A 804 3.43 -14.19 -7.97
N GLY A 805 4.45 -13.82 -8.74
CA GLY A 805 4.38 -13.85 -10.20
C GLY A 805 4.19 -15.28 -10.72
N LEU A 806 4.93 -16.23 -10.15
CA LEU A 806 4.86 -17.64 -10.53
C LEU A 806 3.44 -18.19 -10.31
N GLY A 807 2.82 -17.91 -9.15
CA GLY A 807 1.44 -18.31 -8.89
C GLY A 807 0.43 -17.71 -9.87
N ALA A 808 0.58 -16.44 -10.25
CA ALA A 808 -0.27 -15.77 -11.23
C ALA A 808 -0.21 -16.42 -12.64
N THR A 809 0.83 -17.20 -12.95
CA THR A 809 0.90 -17.93 -14.23
C THR A 809 -0.12 -19.06 -14.34
N GLY A 810 -0.76 -19.47 -13.23
CA GLY A 810 -1.75 -20.54 -13.19
C GLY A 810 -1.22 -21.88 -12.71
N VAL A 811 0.01 -21.93 -12.15
CA VAL A 811 0.54 -23.15 -11.53
C VAL A 811 -0.22 -23.50 -10.26
N GLU A 812 -0.59 -24.78 -10.11
CA GLU A 812 -1.40 -25.22 -8.97
C GLU A 812 -0.58 -25.69 -7.78
N THR A 813 0.69 -26.02 -8.00
CA THR A 813 1.65 -26.39 -6.95
C THR A 813 3.04 -25.92 -7.33
N ILE A 814 3.85 -25.58 -6.32
CA ILE A 814 5.20 -25.10 -6.51
C ILE A 814 6.17 -26.05 -5.80
N LEU A 815 7.16 -26.55 -6.52
CA LEU A 815 8.33 -27.21 -5.95
C LEU A 815 9.42 -26.16 -5.72
N ALA A 816 9.90 -26.05 -4.49
CA ALA A 816 10.91 -25.09 -4.08
C ALA A 816 12.17 -25.83 -3.61
N TYR A 817 13.26 -25.74 -4.38
CA TYR A 817 14.56 -26.26 -3.96
C TYR A 817 15.26 -25.27 -3.01
N VAL A 818 15.48 -25.80 -1.82
CA VAL A 818 16.15 -25.34 -0.59
C VAL A 818 17.66 -25.52 -0.42
N ALA A 819 18.57 -24.60 -0.76
CA ALA A 819 20.01 -24.82 -0.46
C ALA A 819 20.47 -24.26 0.89
N ASP A 820 19.93 -23.11 1.28
CA ASP A 820 20.44 -22.33 2.41
C ASP A 820 19.55 -22.50 3.65
N HIS A 821 18.25 -22.23 3.51
CA HIS A 821 17.30 -22.16 4.60
C HIS A 821 15.85 -22.32 4.11
N PRO A 822 14.91 -22.70 4.98
CA PRO A 822 13.49 -22.68 4.66
C PRO A 822 12.99 -21.26 4.32
N GLN A 823 12.16 -21.17 3.29
CA GLN A 823 11.65 -19.93 2.73
C GLN A 823 10.18 -19.69 3.10
N GLN A 824 9.69 -18.46 2.92
CA GLN A 824 8.25 -18.16 3.02
C GLN A 824 7.49 -18.88 1.90
N ILE A 825 6.22 -19.20 2.12
CA ILE A 825 5.38 -19.89 1.15
C ILE A 825 4.18 -19.03 0.70
N HIS A 826 3.46 -19.51 -0.30
CA HIS A 826 2.34 -18.77 -0.89
C HIS A 826 1.05 -18.98 -0.08
N PRO A 827 0.21 -17.95 0.16
CA PRO A 827 -1.03 -18.09 0.94
C PRO A 827 -2.10 -18.94 0.25
N MET A 828 -2.09 -18.99 -1.09
CA MET A 828 -3.08 -19.71 -1.90
C MET A 828 -2.60 -21.08 -2.37
N LEU A 829 -1.30 -21.23 -2.61
CA LEU A 829 -0.76 -22.35 -3.38
C LEU A 829 0.12 -23.22 -2.47
N PRO A 830 0.02 -24.55 -2.57
CA PRO A 830 0.96 -25.43 -1.88
C PRO A 830 2.37 -25.23 -2.45
N VAL A 831 3.32 -24.91 -1.57
CA VAL A 831 4.74 -24.82 -1.89
C VAL A 831 5.46 -25.92 -1.13
N VAL A 832 5.94 -26.93 -1.86
CA VAL A 832 6.67 -28.07 -1.29
C VAL A 832 8.16 -27.76 -1.32
N GLN A 833 8.76 -27.61 -0.15
CA GLN A 833 10.19 -27.33 -0.01
C GLN A 833 10.99 -28.62 0.12
N LEU A 834 12.08 -28.70 -0.65
CA LEU A 834 12.95 -29.88 -0.71
C LEU A 834 14.41 -29.49 -0.72
N THR A 835 15.28 -30.40 -0.30
CA THR A 835 16.74 -30.23 -0.35
C THR A 835 17.42 -31.57 -0.58
N ASP A 836 18.57 -31.59 -1.22
CA ASP A 836 19.45 -32.77 -1.28
C ASP A 836 20.55 -32.72 -0.20
N ASN A 837 20.57 -31.66 0.62
CA ASN A 837 21.49 -31.51 1.75
C ASN A 837 20.90 -32.14 3.02
N GLU A 838 21.38 -33.33 3.40
CA GLU A 838 20.92 -34.04 4.60
C GLU A 838 21.13 -33.24 5.89
N ALA A 839 22.22 -32.49 6.02
CA ALA A 839 22.49 -31.70 7.21
C ALA A 839 21.48 -30.55 7.35
N LEU A 840 21.12 -29.90 6.24
CA LEU A 840 20.08 -28.88 6.20
C LEU A 840 18.71 -29.46 6.54
N PHE A 841 18.36 -30.58 5.90
CA PHE A 841 17.09 -31.27 6.16
C PHE A 841 16.96 -31.68 7.63
N ASN A 842 18.00 -32.25 8.23
CA ASN A 842 17.98 -32.65 9.64
C ASN A 842 17.80 -31.45 10.57
N ARG A 843 18.46 -30.31 10.27
CA ARG A 843 18.32 -29.06 11.03
C ARG A 843 16.90 -28.50 10.93
N HIS A 844 16.30 -28.53 9.75
CA HIS A 844 14.99 -27.95 9.45
C HIS A 844 13.92 -29.00 9.17
N SER A 845 13.97 -30.14 9.87
CA SER A 845 13.11 -31.30 9.58
C SER A 845 11.62 -31.03 9.83
N LYS A 846 11.29 -29.97 10.58
CA LYS A 846 9.92 -29.50 10.80
C LYS A 846 9.43 -28.49 9.75
N ASP A 847 10.32 -27.98 8.90
CA ASP A 847 10.01 -26.93 7.92
C ASP A 847 10.18 -27.41 6.47
N ILE A 848 11.17 -28.27 6.18
CA ILE A 848 11.42 -28.82 4.84
C ILE A 848 10.61 -30.10 4.67
N ASP A 849 9.84 -30.20 3.58
CA ASP A 849 8.89 -31.29 3.36
C ASP A 849 9.57 -32.63 3.07
N SER A 850 10.62 -32.64 2.24
CA SER A 850 11.29 -33.88 1.82
C SER A 850 12.76 -33.71 1.45
N LEU A 851 13.54 -34.80 1.60
CA LEU A 851 14.82 -34.95 0.90
C LEU A 851 14.59 -35.23 -0.59
N LEU A 852 15.46 -34.69 -1.44
CA LEU A 852 15.45 -34.89 -2.88
C LEU A 852 16.25 -36.15 -3.25
N THR A 853 15.56 -37.28 -3.41
CA THR A 853 16.20 -38.58 -3.71
C THR A 853 15.97 -39.06 -5.13
N SER A 854 14.75 -38.95 -5.66
CA SER A 854 14.40 -39.34 -7.03
C SER A 854 13.13 -38.61 -7.52
N SER A 855 12.88 -38.63 -8.83
CA SER A 855 11.68 -38.01 -9.42
C SER A 855 10.40 -38.77 -9.04
N GLU A 856 10.48 -40.08 -8.84
CA GLU A 856 9.36 -40.93 -8.40
C GLU A 856 8.93 -40.60 -6.97
N ALA A 857 9.89 -40.37 -6.07
CA ALA A 857 9.60 -39.95 -4.70
C ALA A 857 8.93 -38.57 -4.66
N LEU A 858 9.40 -37.63 -5.49
CA LEU A 858 8.77 -36.31 -5.63
C LEU A 858 7.33 -36.40 -6.14
N LEU A 859 7.08 -37.23 -7.15
CA LEU A 859 5.73 -37.43 -7.69
C LEU A 859 4.79 -38.03 -6.65
N ALA A 860 5.28 -38.93 -5.79
CA ALA A 860 4.49 -39.46 -4.68
C ALA A 860 4.11 -38.36 -3.68
N THR A 861 5.07 -37.49 -3.30
CA THR A 861 4.81 -36.33 -2.43
C THR A 861 3.81 -35.37 -3.07
N LEU A 862 3.99 -35.02 -4.35
CA LEU A 862 3.08 -34.15 -5.09
C LEU A 862 1.66 -34.75 -5.17
N ALA A 863 1.52 -36.05 -5.39
CA ALA A 863 0.22 -36.71 -5.44
C ALA A 863 -0.53 -36.57 -4.11
N GLN A 864 0.17 -36.75 -2.98
CA GLN A 864 -0.41 -36.57 -1.64
C GLN A 864 -0.82 -35.12 -1.38
N VAL A 865 0.03 -34.16 -1.75
CA VAL A 865 -0.24 -32.72 -1.57
C VAL A 865 -1.42 -32.26 -2.43
N LEU A 866 -1.43 -32.62 -3.71
CA LEU A 866 -2.50 -32.26 -4.65
C LEU A 866 -3.83 -32.93 -4.29
N SER A 867 -3.79 -34.16 -3.75
CA SER A 867 -5.00 -34.85 -3.26
C SER A 867 -5.48 -34.34 -1.90
N GLY A 868 -4.80 -33.35 -1.30
CA GLY A 868 -5.14 -32.80 0.01
C GLY A 868 -4.88 -33.75 1.19
N GLN A 869 -4.08 -34.81 1.00
CA GLN A 869 -3.76 -35.79 2.03
C GLN A 869 -2.67 -35.28 2.99
N VAL A 870 -1.77 -34.42 2.51
CA VAL A 870 -0.68 -33.81 3.28
C VAL A 870 -0.60 -32.34 2.93
N ALA A 871 -0.55 -31.47 3.95
CA ALA A 871 -0.24 -30.06 3.76
C ALA A 871 1.28 -29.83 3.86
N PRO A 872 1.86 -28.93 3.03
CA PRO A 872 3.24 -28.51 3.23
C PRO A 872 3.49 -27.99 4.65
N LYS A 873 4.61 -28.35 5.26
CA LYS A 873 4.88 -28.12 6.68
C LYS A 873 4.82 -26.65 7.07
N LEU A 874 5.42 -25.78 6.27
CA LEU A 874 5.43 -24.33 6.52
C LEU A 874 4.07 -23.65 6.27
N LEU A 875 3.18 -24.27 5.50
CA LEU A 875 1.79 -23.80 5.39
C LEU A 875 1.05 -23.99 6.69
N ALA A 876 1.18 -25.17 7.29
CA ALA A 876 0.59 -25.46 8.59
C ALA A 876 1.18 -24.57 9.71
N ALA A 877 2.45 -24.16 9.58
CA ALA A 877 3.11 -23.27 10.52
C ALA A 877 2.75 -21.78 10.35
N GLY A 878 2.10 -21.40 9.25
CA GLY A 878 1.71 -20.02 8.97
C GLY A 878 2.84 -19.12 8.42
N ASN A 879 3.91 -19.69 7.87
CA ASN A 879 5.00 -18.92 7.24
C ASN A 879 4.63 -18.48 5.81
N VAL A 880 3.51 -17.77 5.68
CA VAL A 880 2.92 -17.34 4.41
C VAL A 880 3.15 -15.87 4.14
N ASP A 881 3.41 -15.51 2.88
CA ASP A 881 3.48 -14.11 2.46
C ASP A 881 3.11 -13.90 0.99
N PHE A 882 2.74 -12.66 0.65
CA PHE A 882 2.34 -12.27 -0.71
C PHE A 882 2.78 -10.84 -0.98
N GLN A 883 3.51 -10.64 -2.08
CA GLN A 883 4.05 -9.34 -2.46
C GLN A 883 4.11 -9.24 -3.97
N ILE A 884 3.54 -8.17 -4.53
CA ILE A 884 3.58 -7.95 -5.98
C ILE A 884 4.84 -7.15 -6.31
N SER A 885 5.52 -7.54 -7.39
CA SER A 885 6.67 -6.78 -7.87
C SER A 885 6.25 -5.45 -8.48
N ARG A 886 7.09 -4.43 -8.29
CA ARG A 886 6.97 -3.14 -8.99
C ARG A 886 7.80 -3.09 -10.28
N GLY A 887 8.52 -4.17 -10.59
CA GLY A 887 9.45 -4.21 -11.70
C GLY A 887 10.57 -3.17 -11.54
N LEU A 888 11.22 -2.83 -12.66
CA LEU A 888 12.40 -1.96 -12.65
C LEU A 888 12.05 -0.46 -12.71
N LEU A 889 10.83 -0.11 -13.12
CA LEU A 889 10.36 1.27 -13.30
C LEU A 889 9.29 1.71 -12.28
N GLY A 890 8.86 0.82 -11.38
CA GLY A 890 7.81 1.16 -10.41
C GLY A 890 8.33 2.02 -9.25
N VAL A 891 7.66 3.15 -9.03
CA VAL A 891 7.95 4.13 -7.96
C VAL A 891 6.70 4.51 -7.19
N SER A 892 6.88 5.14 -6.03
CA SER A 892 5.79 5.66 -5.19
C SER A 892 5.54 7.14 -5.50
N LEU A 893 4.27 7.53 -5.61
CA LEU A 893 3.81 8.92 -5.78
C LEU A 893 2.60 9.19 -4.87
#